data_AF-A0ABD3RWW0-F1
#
_entry.id   AF-A0ABD3RWW0-F1
#
_cell.length_a   1.000
_cell.length_b   1.000
_cell.length_c   1.000
_cell.angle_alpha   90.00
_cell.angle_beta   90.00
_cell.angle_gamma   90.00
#
_symmetry.space_group_name_H-M   'P 1'
#
loop_
_entity.id
_entity.type
_entity.pdbx_description
1 polymer ?
#
loop_
_entity_poly.entity_id
_entity_poly.type
_entity_poly.pdbx_seq_one_letter_code
_entity_poly.pdbx_strand_id
1 'polypeptide(L)'
;MLHLALFPPPLNPFSRRCLADGPGYQEKFYFSPGDTGFKVFETTYGKIGIGICWDQWFPECARSLALLGAEMIFYPTAIGTEPNDPTLFSRGHWTRVMQGHAGTNLVPVICSNRVGAEGDITFYGGSFIADQTGMIVEHFGNIDDVDVMQTNAGYLVHTFDLSDIARRRVGWGVFRDRRPELYWPIATMDGGVGRMRGGEVGGVRAPPPSSTDVIASTVPSCRSSSSRSPCADRRTNVGPTTASITTPTGYFMPPEWSKQAAVWMAWPYMNSVWSHHCEPARTAVIDLISVIVQYQTVKLLVRAEDLSEVRRRLPVEWDVMPVCASYDDIWVRDTGPTFLLRGEGRDGGIVRRGGPLALSWTFNGWGWKHGQVEKDRVVAEQIASLADGGGAPFVVRCPHVLEGGSFHTDGNGTFITTEECLLHPNRVSIVDTCGNGYGEDEGSIVPIASVGDGVGEGRSKEEMTLVFEKYLNAKKVIWLPHGVDGDDDTDGHVDNLAAFIAPRKVVLTMPSDERHPQYAKSMKAKEILENSTDAAGDPLQVVCLPHPTGPRMVITEDDISHLEYGATKRKVGTTMAGSYVNFYIGNGFVALPKFGCPEDGVARKILQSHLPDRKVIAVDTRSILLGGGNIHCITQQEPLSES
;
A
#
# COMPACT_ATOMS: atom_id res chain seq x y z
N MET A 1 40.11 17.34 8.41
CA MET A 1 39.90 18.74 7.96
C MET A 1 39.16 18.70 6.65
N LEU A 2 37.92 19.19 6.64
CA LEU A 2 37.08 19.24 5.45
C LEU A 2 37.16 20.68 4.91
N HIS A 3 37.81 20.88 3.77
CA HIS A 3 37.67 22.11 2.98
C HIS A 3 36.66 21.85 1.88
N LEU A 4 35.41 22.27 2.09
CA LEU A 4 34.36 22.23 1.07
C LEU A 4 34.05 23.66 0.64
N ALA A 5 34.69 24.09 -0.45
CA ALA A 5 34.36 25.32 -1.15
C ALA A 5 33.22 25.02 -2.13
N LEU A 6 32.02 25.52 -1.84
CA LEU A 6 30.89 25.48 -2.77
C LEU A 6 30.99 26.67 -3.73
N PHE A 7 31.63 26.47 -4.87
CA PHE A 7 31.43 27.28 -6.07
C PHE A 7 30.95 26.35 -7.19
N PRO A 8 29.70 26.47 -7.70
CA PRO A 8 29.29 25.70 -8.86
C PRO A 8 29.62 26.46 -10.17
N PRO A 9 30.32 25.86 -11.14
CA PRO A 9 30.05 26.12 -12.56
C PRO A 9 28.74 25.41 -12.96
N PRO A 10 28.12 25.73 -14.11
CA PRO A 10 26.70 25.44 -14.36
C PRO A 10 26.49 23.94 -14.54
N LEU A 11 26.01 23.29 -13.47
CA LEU A 11 25.54 21.91 -13.47
C LEU A 11 24.00 21.93 -13.45
N ASN A 12 23.41 21.01 -14.19
CA ASN A 12 21.97 20.76 -14.33
C ASN A 12 21.21 20.85 -12.97
N PRO A 13 19.97 21.39 -12.94
CA PRO A 13 19.37 21.91 -11.72
C PRO A 13 19.08 20.82 -10.67
N PHE A 14 19.58 21.05 -9.46
CA PHE A 14 19.19 20.29 -8.27
C PHE A 14 17.67 20.42 -8.05
N SER A 15 16.99 19.28 -7.94
CA SER A 15 15.54 19.18 -7.79
C SER A 15 15.09 19.62 -6.38
N ARG A 16 14.45 20.79 -6.28
CA ARG A 16 13.94 21.39 -5.02
C ARG A 16 12.57 20.80 -4.65
N ARG A 17 12.32 20.44 -3.39
CA ARG A 17 11.09 19.73 -2.99
C ARG A 17 9.97 20.64 -2.56
N CYS A 18 10.25 21.55 -1.61
CA CYS A 18 9.33 22.62 -1.27
C CYS A 18 9.71 23.86 -2.06
N LEU A 19 8.76 24.43 -2.82
CA LEU A 19 8.98 25.61 -3.65
C LEU A 19 8.38 26.83 -2.99
N ALA A 20 9.19 27.87 -2.80
CA ALA A 20 8.73 29.15 -2.30
C ALA A 20 7.87 29.86 -3.36
N ASP A 21 6.77 30.47 -2.92
CA ASP A 21 5.89 31.28 -3.75
C ASP A 21 5.40 32.47 -2.95
N GLY A 22 5.94 33.63 -3.27
CA GLY A 22 5.71 34.90 -2.61
C GLY A 22 6.46 36.02 -3.33
N PRO A 23 6.18 37.29 -3.00
CA PRO A 23 6.86 38.41 -3.65
C PRO A 23 8.39 38.38 -3.41
N GLY A 24 9.16 38.41 -4.50
CA GLY A 24 10.61 38.20 -4.49
C GLY A 24 11.04 36.73 -4.71
N TYR A 25 10.17 35.75 -4.47
CA TYR A 25 10.48 34.32 -4.63
C TYR A 25 9.44 33.65 -5.54
N GLN A 26 9.74 33.57 -6.83
CA GLN A 26 8.85 33.03 -7.87
C GLN A 26 9.19 31.58 -8.27
N GLU A 27 9.64 30.75 -7.33
CA GLU A 27 10.28 29.47 -7.65
C GLU A 27 9.36 28.47 -8.35
N LYS A 28 8.04 28.54 -8.08
CA LYS A 28 7.02 27.72 -8.77
C LYS A 28 6.88 28.00 -10.27
N PHE A 29 7.39 29.13 -10.78
CA PHE A 29 7.39 29.46 -12.21
C PHE A 29 8.60 28.88 -12.95
N TYR A 30 9.69 28.58 -12.23
CA TYR A 30 10.97 28.18 -12.83
C TYR A 30 11.40 26.75 -12.48
N PHE A 31 10.83 26.16 -11.42
CA PHE A 31 11.16 24.83 -10.94
C PHE A 31 9.91 23.99 -10.70
N SER A 32 9.97 22.71 -11.04
CA SER A 32 8.97 21.71 -10.63
C SER A 32 9.35 21.11 -9.28
N PRO A 33 8.39 20.76 -8.40
CA PRO A 33 8.67 20.05 -7.16
C PRO A 33 9.42 18.74 -7.45
N GLY A 34 10.44 18.43 -6.66
CA GLY A 34 11.25 17.25 -6.87
C GLY A 34 10.56 15.94 -6.52
N ASP A 35 10.59 14.97 -7.44
CA ASP A 35 9.80 13.72 -7.40
C ASP A 35 10.54 12.52 -6.79
N THR A 36 11.73 12.73 -6.23
CA THR A 36 12.61 11.64 -5.76
C THR A 36 12.51 11.30 -4.27
N GLY A 37 11.71 12.03 -3.48
CA GLY A 37 11.64 11.92 -2.00
C GLY A 37 12.96 12.25 -1.27
N PHE A 38 12.94 12.60 0.02
CA PHE A 38 14.15 12.96 0.78
C PHE A 38 15.26 11.92 0.63
N LYS A 39 16.52 12.37 0.48
CA LYS A 39 17.67 11.49 0.23
C LYS A 39 18.76 11.71 1.28
N VAL A 40 19.39 10.61 1.66
CA VAL A 40 20.59 10.57 2.49
C VAL A 40 21.71 10.00 1.64
N PHE A 41 22.83 10.72 1.58
CA PHE A 41 23.99 10.34 0.79
C PHE A 41 25.03 9.71 1.70
N GLU A 42 25.42 8.48 1.41
CA GLU A 42 26.54 7.84 2.10
C GLU A 42 27.86 8.40 1.57
N THR A 43 28.71 8.85 2.48
CA THR A 43 30.04 9.36 2.16
C THR A 43 31.08 8.65 3.02
N THR A 44 32.36 8.81 2.67
CA THR A 44 33.48 8.31 3.48
C THR A 44 33.51 8.90 4.91
N TYR A 45 32.80 9.99 5.16
CA TYR A 45 32.82 10.73 6.43
C TYR A 45 31.50 10.64 7.22
N GLY A 46 30.51 9.89 6.71
CA GLY A 46 29.19 9.73 7.33
C GLY A 46 28.04 9.93 6.34
N LYS A 47 26.82 9.72 6.83
CA LYS A 47 25.57 9.83 6.07
C LYS A 47 25.02 11.25 6.12
N ILE A 48 24.96 11.91 4.98
CA ILE A 48 24.58 13.32 4.86
C ILE A 48 23.17 13.46 4.30
N GLY A 49 22.27 14.06 5.09
CA GLY A 49 20.98 14.55 4.62
C GLY A 49 21.10 15.97 4.06
N ILE A 50 20.35 16.30 3.01
CA ILE A 50 20.34 17.64 2.42
C ILE A 50 18.89 18.12 2.29
N GLY A 51 18.58 19.26 2.92
CA GLY A 51 17.36 20.02 2.68
C GLY A 51 17.73 21.36 2.03
N ILE A 52 17.00 21.82 1.03
CA ILE A 52 17.41 22.99 0.24
C ILE A 52 16.47 24.15 0.50
N CYS A 53 17.04 25.30 0.88
CA CYS A 53 16.34 26.57 1.03
C CYS A 53 15.01 26.47 1.79
N TRP A 54 13.88 26.41 1.10
CA TRP A 54 12.54 26.42 1.71
C TRP A 54 12.24 25.18 2.57
N ASP A 55 12.86 24.04 2.27
CA ASP A 55 12.73 22.79 3.05
C ASP A 55 13.03 23.01 4.54
N GLN A 56 13.87 24.00 4.84
CA GLN A 56 14.33 24.33 6.18
C GLN A 56 13.19 24.82 7.11
N TRP A 57 12.05 25.26 6.58
CA TRP A 57 10.93 25.73 7.42
C TRP A 57 10.02 24.60 7.91
N PHE A 58 10.23 23.38 7.41
CA PHE A 58 9.38 22.23 7.69
C PHE A 58 10.08 21.26 8.65
N PRO A 59 9.58 21.05 9.89
CA PRO A 59 10.15 20.07 10.81
C PRO A 59 10.12 18.63 10.28
N GLU A 60 9.18 18.34 9.37
CA GLU A 60 9.04 17.07 8.67
C GLU A 60 10.25 16.73 7.81
N CYS A 61 10.87 17.74 7.19
CA CYS A 61 12.06 17.55 6.36
C CYS A 61 13.22 16.99 7.18
N ALA A 62 13.59 17.69 8.26
CA ALA A 62 14.68 17.28 9.13
C ALA A 62 14.39 15.91 9.77
N ARG A 63 13.15 15.67 10.19
CA ARG A 63 12.73 14.38 10.77
C ARG A 63 12.84 13.24 9.77
N SER A 64 12.40 13.46 8.54
CA SER A 64 12.45 12.45 7.47
C SER A 64 13.89 12.09 7.12
N LEU A 65 14.76 13.09 6.93
CA LEU A 65 16.18 12.86 6.68
C LEU A 65 16.86 12.09 7.82
N ALA A 66 16.57 12.45 9.07
CA ALA A 66 17.09 11.74 10.22
C ALA A 66 16.61 10.28 10.27
N LEU A 67 15.33 10.01 9.98
CA LEU A 67 14.75 8.66 9.96
C LEU A 67 15.33 7.79 8.83
N LEU A 68 15.63 8.40 7.69
CA LEU A 68 16.34 7.76 6.58
C LEU A 68 17.82 7.48 6.90
N GLY A 69 18.28 7.86 8.09
CA GLY A 69 19.61 7.52 8.59
C GLY A 69 20.65 8.64 8.43
N ALA A 70 20.25 9.89 8.20
CA ALA A 70 21.20 11.00 8.22
C ALA A 70 21.89 11.09 9.60
N GLU A 71 23.22 11.20 9.58
CA GLU A 71 24.07 11.46 10.73
C GLU A 71 24.34 12.95 10.92
N MET A 72 24.17 13.74 9.85
CA MET A 72 24.22 15.19 9.83
C MET A 72 23.35 15.74 8.69
N ILE A 73 22.82 16.96 8.83
CA ILE A 73 21.93 17.58 7.83
C ILE A 73 22.52 18.92 7.37
N PHE A 74 22.57 19.13 6.05
CA PHE A 74 23.01 20.37 5.44
C PHE A 74 21.82 21.14 4.86
N TYR A 75 21.79 22.45 5.13
CA TYR A 75 20.84 23.39 4.55
C TYR A 75 21.57 24.47 3.74
N PRO A 76 21.91 24.21 2.46
CA PRO A 76 22.30 25.25 1.53
C PRO A 76 21.10 26.15 1.21
N THR A 77 21.27 27.44 1.45
CA THR A 77 20.17 28.40 1.53
C THR A 77 20.54 29.72 0.88
N ALA A 78 19.54 30.38 0.30
CA ALA A 78 19.65 31.74 -0.22
C ALA A 78 18.43 32.53 0.26
N ILE A 79 18.45 32.91 1.54
CA ILE A 79 17.39 33.70 2.18
C ILE A 79 17.91 35.08 2.56
N GLY A 80 17.07 36.08 2.34
CA GLY A 80 17.39 37.48 2.50
C GLY A 80 16.20 38.31 2.91
N THR A 81 16.33 39.62 2.74
CA THR A 81 15.26 40.60 2.97
C THR A 81 13.97 40.24 2.24
N GLU A 82 12.88 40.66 2.85
CA GLU A 82 11.53 40.56 2.36
C GLU A 82 11.17 41.90 1.67
N PRO A 83 11.30 42.02 0.32
CA PRO A 83 11.29 43.32 -0.34
C PRO A 83 9.96 44.07 -0.22
N ASN A 84 8.87 43.33 0.00
CA ASN A 84 7.53 43.85 0.15
C ASN A 84 7.16 44.28 1.57
N ASP A 85 7.97 43.91 2.57
CA ASP A 85 7.78 44.33 3.96
C ASP A 85 9.14 44.52 4.65
N PRO A 86 9.73 45.72 4.56
CA PRO A 86 11.02 46.03 5.16
C PRO A 86 11.05 45.94 6.69
N THR A 87 9.89 45.75 7.33
CA THR A 87 9.80 45.59 8.79
C THR A 87 10.02 44.15 9.24
N LEU A 88 9.96 43.19 8.31
CA LEU A 88 10.21 41.78 8.57
C LEU A 88 11.70 41.47 8.39
N PHE A 89 12.27 40.80 9.39
CA PHE A 89 13.63 40.28 9.35
C PHE A 89 13.65 38.85 9.86
N SER A 90 13.67 37.87 8.95
CA SER A 90 13.44 36.46 9.29
C SER A 90 14.66 35.73 9.88
N ARG A 91 15.84 36.36 9.97
CA ARG A 91 17.10 35.72 10.39
C ARG A 91 17.03 35.07 11.76
N GLY A 92 16.58 35.83 12.77
CA GLY A 92 16.46 35.29 14.14
C GLY A 92 15.49 34.11 14.22
N HIS A 93 14.40 34.16 13.45
CA HIS A 93 13.45 33.04 13.36
C HIS A 93 14.09 31.83 12.68
N TRP A 94 14.74 32.03 11.53
CA TRP A 94 15.46 30.98 10.80
C TRP A 94 16.49 30.27 11.69
N THR A 95 17.32 31.02 12.41
CA THR A 95 18.33 30.46 13.31
C THR A 95 17.70 29.52 14.34
N ARG A 96 16.61 29.94 15.00
CA ARG A 96 15.91 29.10 15.99
C ARG A 96 15.30 27.83 15.39
N VAL A 97 14.75 27.92 14.18
CA VAL A 97 14.19 26.75 13.47
C VAL A 97 15.27 25.70 13.22
N MET A 98 16.46 26.11 12.75
CA MET A 98 17.57 25.19 12.51
C MET A 98 18.08 24.53 13.79
N GLN A 99 18.18 25.29 14.89
CA GLN A 99 18.54 24.74 16.20
C GLN A 99 17.51 23.68 16.65
N GLY A 100 16.22 23.93 16.40
CA GLY A 100 15.14 22.97 16.62
C GLY A 100 15.28 21.71 15.78
N HIS A 101 15.64 21.84 14.50
CA HIS A 101 15.92 20.68 13.63
C HIS A 101 17.05 19.83 14.18
N ALA A 102 18.12 20.45 14.68
CA ALA A 102 19.25 19.73 15.25
C ALA A 102 18.86 19.01 16.55
N GLY A 103 18.31 19.75 17.51
CA GLY A 103 17.97 19.23 18.83
C GLY A 103 16.87 18.16 18.81
N THR A 104 15.82 18.33 18.01
CA THR A 104 14.72 17.36 17.97
C THR A 104 15.12 16.04 17.28
N ASN A 105 16.10 16.08 16.39
CA ASN A 105 16.57 14.91 15.65
C ASN A 105 17.87 14.31 16.19
N LEU A 106 18.51 14.96 17.16
CA LEU A 106 19.79 14.55 17.75
C LEU A 106 20.87 14.31 16.69
N VAL A 107 20.96 15.24 15.73
CA VAL A 107 21.99 15.26 14.67
C VAL A 107 22.51 16.67 14.46
N PRO A 108 23.81 16.85 14.14
CA PRO A 108 24.34 18.17 13.77
C PRO A 108 23.64 18.73 12.52
N VAL A 109 23.45 20.06 12.50
CA VAL A 109 22.85 20.80 11.38
C VAL A 109 23.81 21.88 10.91
N ILE A 110 24.11 21.87 9.61
CA ILE A 110 25.06 22.77 8.97
C ILE A 110 24.26 23.73 8.07
N CYS A 111 24.27 25.01 8.41
CA CYS A 111 23.47 26.04 7.74
C CYS A 111 24.39 26.95 6.95
N SER A 112 24.27 26.94 5.62
CA SER A 112 25.01 27.83 4.73
C SER A 112 24.05 28.78 4.05
N ASN A 113 24.18 30.08 4.31
CA ASN A 113 23.40 31.12 3.67
C ASN A 113 24.28 32.04 2.82
N ARG A 114 23.67 32.63 1.80
CA ARG A 114 24.31 33.58 0.89
C ARG A 114 24.48 34.96 1.55
N VAL A 115 25.47 35.73 1.07
CA VAL A 115 25.67 37.16 1.38
C VAL A 115 25.63 37.97 0.08
N GLY A 116 25.33 39.26 0.19
CA GLY A 116 25.27 40.19 -0.95
C GLY A 116 23.85 40.44 -1.46
N ALA A 117 23.72 41.16 -2.57
CA ALA A 117 22.43 41.55 -3.15
C ALA A 117 22.23 40.94 -4.55
N GLU A 118 20.99 40.56 -4.86
CA GLU A 118 20.55 40.11 -6.19
C GLU A 118 19.14 40.62 -6.47
N GLY A 119 19.00 41.46 -7.49
CA GLY A 119 17.75 42.18 -7.75
C GLY A 119 17.33 43.01 -6.54
N ASP A 120 16.07 42.85 -6.13
CA ASP A 120 15.49 43.55 -4.97
C ASP A 120 15.73 42.84 -3.62
N ILE A 121 16.48 41.72 -3.61
CA ILE A 121 16.74 40.92 -2.40
C ILE A 121 18.18 41.12 -1.94
N THR A 122 18.36 41.40 -0.65
CA THR A 122 19.66 41.38 0.02
C THR A 122 19.74 40.19 0.96
N PHE A 123 20.67 39.26 0.71
CA PHE A 123 20.85 38.08 1.56
C PHE A 123 21.55 38.46 2.87
N TYR A 124 20.91 38.16 4.00
CA TYR A 124 21.39 38.59 5.32
C TYR A 124 22.54 37.75 5.89
N GLY A 125 23.00 36.70 5.19
CA GLY A 125 24.10 35.85 5.62
C GLY A 125 23.81 35.09 6.91
N GLY A 126 24.81 35.03 7.79
CA GLY A 126 24.69 34.43 9.12
C GLY A 126 24.74 32.92 9.13
N SER A 127 25.52 32.29 8.23
CA SER A 127 25.78 30.84 8.25
C SER A 127 26.36 30.38 9.60
N PHE A 128 25.99 29.17 10.03
CA PHE A 128 26.40 28.61 11.31
C PHE A 128 26.33 27.07 11.32
N ILE A 129 26.94 26.47 12.34
CA ILE A 129 26.88 25.04 12.63
C ILE A 129 26.25 24.87 14.01
N ALA A 130 25.20 24.05 14.09
CA ALA A 130 24.60 23.62 15.35
C ALA A 130 24.96 22.15 15.63
N ASP A 131 25.30 21.84 16.87
CA ASP A 131 25.50 20.47 17.33
C ASP A 131 24.17 19.71 17.48
N GLN A 132 24.25 18.42 17.79
CA GLN A 132 23.09 17.53 17.98
C GLN A 132 22.11 17.97 19.09
N THR A 133 22.46 18.94 19.93
CA THR A 133 21.57 19.49 20.97
C THR A 133 20.87 20.77 20.52
N GLY A 134 21.26 21.32 19.36
CA GLY A 134 20.81 22.64 18.90
C GLY A 134 21.69 23.79 19.40
N MET A 135 22.80 23.52 20.09
CA MET A 135 23.77 24.54 20.46
C MET A 135 24.55 24.99 19.22
N ILE A 136 24.63 26.29 18.97
CA ILE A 136 25.45 26.83 17.90
C ILE A 136 26.91 26.77 18.34
N VAL A 137 27.72 26.03 17.59
CA VAL A 137 29.13 25.78 17.89
C VAL A 137 30.08 26.58 17.01
N GLU A 138 29.64 27.01 15.83
CA GLU A 138 30.38 27.89 14.92
C GLU A 138 29.41 28.83 14.22
N HIS A 139 29.78 30.09 13.98
CA HIS A 139 28.95 31.05 13.25
C HIS A 139 29.76 32.17 12.59
N PHE A 140 29.20 32.78 11.54
CA PHE A 140 29.67 34.06 11.01
C PHE A 140 28.96 35.23 11.67
N GLY A 141 29.71 36.27 12.00
CA GLY A 141 29.17 37.48 12.62
C GLY A 141 28.75 37.27 14.07
N ASN A 142 27.93 38.18 14.60
CA ASN A 142 27.33 38.02 15.92
C ASN A 142 25.96 37.33 15.79
N ILE A 143 25.80 36.20 16.48
CA ILE A 143 24.58 35.40 16.42
C ILE A 143 23.42 36.07 17.16
N ASP A 144 23.72 36.91 18.16
CA ASP A 144 22.74 37.61 18.99
C ASP A 144 22.15 38.86 18.30
N ASP A 145 22.83 39.38 17.28
CA ASP A 145 22.43 40.60 16.57
C ASP A 145 21.35 40.32 15.52
N VAL A 146 20.24 39.69 15.93
CA VAL A 146 19.27 39.01 15.07
C VAL A 146 18.66 39.85 13.95
N ASP A 147 18.78 41.19 13.99
CA ASP A 147 18.26 42.15 12.99
C ASP A 147 19.36 42.84 12.15
N VAL A 148 20.57 42.26 12.13
CA VAL A 148 21.73 42.83 11.41
C VAL A 148 22.15 41.93 10.24
N MET A 149 22.36 42.57 9.08
CA MET A 149 22.93 41.96 7.88
C MET A 149 24.36 41.50 8.12
N GLN A 150 24.66 40.24 7.80
CA GLN A 150 26.00 39.69 7.83
C GLN A 150 26.60 39.69 6.42
N THR A 151 27.76 40.31 6.26
CA THR A 151 28.43 40.46 4.95
C THR A 151 29.63 39.55 4.77
N ASN A 152 30.01 38.80 5.81
CA ASN A 152 31.22 38.00 5.81
C ASN A 152 31.03 36.73 4.96
N ALA A 153 31.85 36.57 3.93
CA ALA A 153 31.98 35.34 3.17
C ALA A 153 33.17 34.52 3.69
N GLY A 154 33.02 33.20 3.77
CA GLY A 154 34.08 32.30 4.24
C GLY A 154 33.58 30.87 4.42
N TYR A 155 34.37 30.06 5.12
CA TYR A 155 34.01 28.71 5.55
C TYR A 155 34.08 28.56 7.07
N LEU A 156 33.15 27.79 7.65
CA LEU A 156 33.16 27.37 9.05
C LEU A 156 33.60 25.91 9.11
N VAL A 157 34.30 25.52 10.19
CA VAL A 157 34.78 24.16 10.40
C VAL A 157 34.51 23.74 11.82
N HIS A 158 33.89 22.58 12.00
CA HIS A 158 33.73 21.95 13.30
C HIS A 158 33.99 20.45 13.20
N THR A 159 34.32 19.80 14.33
CA THR A 159 34.57 18.34 14.39
C THR A 159 33.58 17.67 15.32
N PHE A 160 32.93 16.61 14.85
CA PHE A 160 31.96 15.82 15.61
C PHE A 160 32.43 14.38 15.78
N ASP A 161 32.13 13.77 16.93
CA ASP A 161 32.20 12.32 17.13
C ASP A 161 30.82 11.70 16.83
N LEU A 162 30.67 11.19 15.61
CA LEU A 162 29.40 10.61 15.14
C LEU A 162 29.01 9.34 15.91
N SER A 163 29.98 8.59 16.44
CA SER A 163 29.70 7.39 17.24
C SER A 163 29.11 7.77 18.59
N ASP A 164 29.62 8.81 19.23
CA ASP A 164 29.04 9.31 20.48
C ASP A 164 27.64 9.89 20.28
N ILE A 165 27.44 10.65 19.20
CA ILE A 165 26.14 11.21 18.82
C ILE A 165 25.12 10.08 18.58
N ALA A 166 25.51 9.03 17.84
CA ALA A 166 24.65 7.88 17.61
C ALA A 166 24.26 7.17 18.92
N ARG A 167 25.20 6.98 19.86
CA ARG A 167 24.90 6.41 21.18
C ARG A 167 23.90 7.27 21.97
N ARG A 168 24.08 8.59 21.98
CA ARG A 168 23.15 9.52 22.64
C ARG A 168 21.76 9.48 22.02
N ARG A 169 21.69 9.39 20.68
CA ARG A 169 20.43 9.30 19.93
C ARG A 169 19.65 8.04 20.25
N VAL A 170 20.32 6.90 20.42
CA VAL A 170 19.70 5.66 20.90
C VAL A 170 19.28 5.77 22.37
N GLY A 171 20.14 6.33 23.23
CA GLY A 171 19.92 6.43 24.66
C GLY A 171 18.77 7.35 25.08
N TRP A 172 18.53 8.45 24.36
CA TRP A 172 17.47 9.41 24.69
C TRP A 172 16.05 8.90 24.36
N GLY A 173 15.91 7.97 23.40
CA GLY A 173 14.62 7.35 23.08
C GLY A 173 13.68 8.17 22.19
N VAL A 174 14.04 9.39 21.74
CA VAL A 174 13.14 10.26 20.93
C VAL A 174 12.67 9.65 19.60
N PHE A 175 13.35 8.62 19.10
CA PHE A 175 12.94 7.88 17.90
C PHE A 175 12.12 6.63 18.24
N ARG A 176 12.49 5.92 19.32
CA ARG A 176 11.82 4.72 19.83
C ARG A 176 10.43 5.04 20.37
N ASP A 177 10.31 6.14 21.11
CA ASP A 177 9.09 6.52 21.84
C ASP A 177 8.11 7.32 20.98
N ARG A 178 8.36 7.38 19.67
CA ARG A 178 7.45 8.02 18.71
C ARG A 178 6.16 7.23 18.63
N ARG A 179 5.07 7.95 18.35
CA ARG A 179 3.75 7.40 18.05
C ARG A 179 3.30 7.86 16.67
N PRO A 180 3.85 7.28 15.58
CA PRO A 180 3.57 7.70 14.21
C PRO A 180 2.09 7.77 13.86
N GLU A 181 1.28 6.91 14.47
CA GLU A 181 -0.17 6.86 14.30
C GLU A 181 -0.89 8.14 14.75
N LEU A 182 -0.26 8.95 15.61
CA LEU A 182 -0.80 10.23 16.07
C LEU A 182 -0.42 11.40 15.16
N TYR A 183 0.51 11.22 14.22
CA TYR A 183 1.02 12.29 13.37
C TYR A 183 0.21 12.50 12.09
N TRP A 184 -0.96 11.86 11.98
CA TRP A 184 -1.87 12.03 10.85
C TRP A 184 -2.17 13.50 10.47
N PRO A 185 -2.23 14.51 11.38
CA PRO A 185 -2.50 15.88 10.97
C PRO A 185 -1.44 16.44 10.03
N ILE A 186 -0.19 15.99 10.19
CA ILE A 186 0.96 16.41 9.39
C ILE A 186 0.87 15.86 7.95
N ALA A 187 0.10 14.78 7.74
CA ALA A 187 -0.18 14.25 6.41
C ALA A 187 -1.29 15.03 5.67
N THR A 188 -1.83 16.10 6.28
CA THR A 188 -2.88 16.95 5.71
C THR A 188 -2.39 18.39 5.56
N MET A 189 -3.02 19.16 4.67
CA MET A 189 -2.60 20.54 4.38
C MET A 189 -2.94 21.55 5.49
N ASP A 190 -4.03 21.35 6.23
CA ASP A 190 -4.56 22.33 7.21
C ASP A 190 -4.64 21.81 8.64
N GLY A 191 -4.17 20.58 8.90
CA GLY A 191 -4.29 19.91 10.20
C GLY A 191 -5.74 19.59 10.59
N GLY A 192 -6.70 19.82 9.68
CA GLY A 192 -8.11 19.55 9.87
C GLY A 192 -8.41 18.08 9.67
N VAL A 193 -8.98 17.44 10.69
CA VAL A 193 -9.91 16.34 10.44
C VAL A 193 -11.19 16.98 9.94
N GLY A 194 -11.75 16.53 8.81
CA GLY A 194 -13.17 16.71 8.55
C GLY A 194 -13.99 16.14 9.74
N ARG A 195 -14.25 17.00 10.74
CA ARG A 195 -14.87 16.74 12.06
C ARG A 195 -14.92 15.27 12.52
N MET A 196 -13.85 14.85 13.21
CA MET A 196 -13.93 13.78 14.22
C MET A 196 -14.95 14.19 15.31
N ARG A 197 -16.07 13.47 15.41
CA ARG A 197 -16.91 13.47 16.63
C ARG A 197 -17.18 12.05 17.11
N GLY A 198 -16.49 11.71 18.20
CA GLY A 198 -17.04 11.00 19.36
C GLY A 198 -16.91 9.48 19.39
N GLY A 199 -16.02 8.98 20.26
CA GLY A 199 -16.06 7.58 20.73
C GLY A 199 -14.78 7.07 21.39
N GLU A 200 -14.56 7.47 22.65
CA GLU A 200 -13.84 6.75 23.72
C GLU A 200 -12.40 6.25 23.50
N VAL A 201 -11.45 7.08 23.96
CA VAL A 201 -10.20 6.60 24.56
C VAL A 201 -10.51 6.22 26.01
N GLY A 202 -10.37 4.93 26.33
CA GLY A 202 -10.54 4.40 27.69
C GLY A 202 -9.64 5.11 28.70
N GLY A 203 -10.20 5.41 29.88
CA GLY A 203 -9.72 6.44 30.78
C GLY A 203 -8.41 6.16 31.53
N VAL A 204 -7.67 7.24 31.76
CA VAL A 204 -6.89 7.45 32.98
C VAL A 204 -7.37 8.78 33.56
N ARG A 205 -8.09 8.71 34.67
CA ARG A 205 -8.62 9.89 35.38
C ARG A 205 -7.44 10.57 36.10
N ALA A 206 -7.12 11.80 35.72
CA ALA A 206 -6.28 12.68 36.54
C ALA A 206 -7.07 13.06 37.82
N PRO A 207 -6.47 13.04 39.02
CA PRO A 207 -7.13 13.51 40.22
C PRO A 207 -7.21 15.05 40.21
N PRO A 208 -8.27 15.65 40.79
CA PRO A 208 -8.45 17.11 40.79
C PRO A 208 -7.51 17.81 41.78
N PRO A 209 -7.23 19.11 41.61
CA PRO A 209 -6.30 19.84 42.46
C PRO A 209 -7.00 20.19 43.79
N SER A 210 -6.44 19.77 44.91
CA SER A 210 -6.77 20.33 46.22
C SER A 210 -5.77 21.42 46.58
N SER A 211 -6.31 22.60 46.88
CA SER A 211 -5.65 23.77 47.43
C SER A 211 -4.92 23.50 48.75
N THR A 212 -3.82 24.25 48.94
CA THR A 212 -3.23 24.73 50.23
C THR A 212 -2.98 23.70 51.34
N ASP A 213 -1.71 23.41 51.64
CA ASP A 213 -1.03 24.00 52.79
C ASP A 213 0.41 23.48 52.99
N VAL A 214 1.17 24.32 53.67
CA VAL A 214 2.58 24.27 54.04
C VAL A 214 2.88 23.11 55.02
N ILE A 215 4.08 22.51 54.96
CA ILE A 215 5.05 22.34 56.09
C ILE A 215 6.10 21.26 55.76
N ALA A 216 7.30 21.56 56.27
CA ALA A 216 8.61 21.00 56.06
C ALA A 216 8.88 19.56 56.55
N SER A 217 10.01 19.05 56.04
CA SER A 217 11.04 18.24 56.72
C SER A 217 10.65 16.86 57.25
N THR A 218 11.31 15.81 56.75
CA THR A 218 12.43 15.11 57.43
C THR A 218 12.68 13.72 56.80
N VAL A 219 13.95 13.35 56.71
CA VAL A 219 14.46 11.99 56.41
C VAL A 219 14.61 11.24 57.75
N PRO A 220 14.21 9.95 57.87
CA PRO A 220 15.19 8.86 58.07
C PRO A 220 14.75 7.52 57.44
N SER A 221 15.60 6.75 56.74
CA SER A 221 16.66 5.83 57.20
C SER A 221 16.21 4.39 57.60
N CYS A 222 16.84 3.42 56.92
CA CYS A 222 17.29 2.08 57.32
C CYS A 222 16.36 0.94 57.83
N ARG A 223 16.47 -0.19 57.08
CA ARG A 223 16.83 -1.57 57.49
C ARG A 223 15.80 -2.53 58.14
N SER A 224 15.64 -3.66 57.41
CA SER A 224 15.59 -5.08 57.80
C SER A 224 14.73 -5.57 58.98
N SER A 225 13.80 -6.48 58.69
CA SER A 225 13.70 -7.77 59.40
C SER A 225 12.73 -8.73 58.71
N SER A 226 13.16 -9.98 58.58
CA SER A 226 12.41 -11.15 58.13
C SER A 226 11.33 -11.61 59.12
N SER A 227 10.15 -12.00 58.63
CA SER A 227 9.42 -13.19 59.13
C SER A 227 8.28 -13.58 58.17
N ARG A 228 8.07 -14.90 58.03
CA ARG A 228 7.19 -15.57 57.07
C ARG A 228 5.72 -15.54 57.51
N SER A 229 4.80 -15.46 56.54
CA SER A 229 3.54 -16.23 56.54
C SER A 229 3.01 -16.40 55.10
N PRO A 230 2.39 -17.54 54.76
CA PRO A 230 2.09 -17.91 53.38
C PRO A 230 0.73 -17.37 52.96
N CYS A 231 0.66 -16.70 51.81
CA CYS A 231 -0.63 -16.35 51.19
C CYS A 231 -0.62 -16.77 49.73
N ALA A 232 -1.71 -17.44 49.37
CA ALA A 232 -1.95 -18.12 48.11
C ALA A 232 -1.69 -17.22 46.90
N ASP A 233 -1.02 -17.80 45.91
CA ASP A 233 -0.74 -17.25 44.61
C ASP A 233 -2.07 -17.05 43.86
N ARG A 234 -2.67 -15.86 43.98
CA ARG A 234 -3.76 -15.42 43.12
C ARG A 234 -3.17 -14.52 42.04
N ARG A 235 -2.37 -15.12 41.14
CA ARG A 235 -1.99 -14.47 39.88
C ARG A 235 -3.27 -14.24 39.10
N THR A 236 -3.66 -12.98 38.97
CA THR A 236 -4.57 -12.55 37.90
C THR A 236 -3.87 -12.84 36.58
N ASN A 237 -4.30 -13.91 35.92
CA ASN A 237 -4.05 -14.14 34.50
C ASN A 237 -4.61 -12.94 33.73
N VAL A 238 -3.77 -11.96 33.45
CA VAL A 238 -3.94 -11.08 32.31
C VAL A 238 -2.94 -11.58 31.27
N GLY A 239 -3.32 -12.66 30.59
CA GLY A 239 -2.67 -13.02 29.34
C GLY A 239 -2.95 -11.94 28.28
N PRO A 240 -2.12 -11.81 27.25
CA PRO A 240 -2.39 -10.88 26.16
C PRO A 240 -3.67 -11.33 25.47
N THR A 241 -4.76 -10.60 25.64
CA THR A 241 -5.95 -10.75 24.82
C THR A 241 -5.59 -10.28 23.41
N THR A 242 -5.30 -11.23 22.51
CA THR A 242 -5.43 -11.04 21.07
C THR A 242 -6.90 -10.77 20.78
N ALA A 243 -7.32 -9.50 20.89
CA ALA A 243 -8.61 -9.08 20.37
C ALA A 243 -8.59 -9.39 18.87
N SER A 244 -9.30 -10.43 18.46
CA SER A 244 -9.40 -10.79 17.05
C SER A 244 -10.11 -9.64 16.33
N ILE A 245 -9.41 -8.93 15.44
CA ILE A 245 -9.98 -7.81 14.69
C ILE A 245 -10.95 -8.41 13.69
N THR A 246 -12.24 -8.40 14.01
CA THR A 246 -13.36 -8.78 13.14
C THR A 246 -13.80 -7.52 12.37
N THR A 247 -14.36 -7.69 11.17
CA THR A 247 -14.99 -6.57 10.48
C THR A 247 -16.20 -6.09 11.29
N PRO A 248 -16.37 -4.77 11.54
CA PRO A 248 -17.54 -4.28 12.28
C PRO A 248 -18.85 -4.61 11.55
N THR A 249 -19.92 -4.77 12.34
CA THR A 249 -21.26 -4.90 11.78
C THR A 249 -21.63 -3.66 10.97
N GLY A 250 -22.33 -3.88 9.84
CA GLY A 250 -22.74 -2.80 8.94
C GLY A 250 -21.75 -2.48 7.82
N TYR A 251 -20.62 -3.18 7.71
CA TYR A 251 -19.79 -3.17 6.50
C TYR A 251 -20.21 -4.30 5.55
N PHE A 252 -20.05 -4.10 4.25
CA PHE A 252 -20.27 -5.12 3.24
C PHE A 252 -19.28 -4.92 2.08
N MET A 253 -18.86 -6.01 1.45
CA MET A 253 -18.15 -5.92 0.18
C MET A 253 -19.16 -5.55 -0.91
N PRO A 254 -19.03 -4.39 -1.58
CA PRO A 254 -19.94 -4.05 -2.66
C PRO A 254 -19.77 -5.02 -3.83
N PRO A 255 -20.85 -5.30 -4.58
CA PRO A 255 -20.71 -6.08 -5.80
C PRO A 255 -19.86 -5.32 -6.80
N GLU A 256 -19.09 -6.03 -7.62
CA GLU A 256 -18.14 -5.40 -8.55
C GLU A 256 -18.79 -4.41 -9.52
N TRP A 257 -20.04 -4.65 -9.94
CA TRP A 257 -20.77 -3.72 -10.82
C TRP A 257 -21.20 -2.41 -10.14
N SER A 258 -20.96 -2.22 -8.84
CA SER A 258 -21.21 -0.95 -8.16
C SER A 258 -20.39 0.18 -8.76
N LYS A 259 -20.73 1.42 -8.42
CA LYS A 259 -19.96 2.58 -8.85
C LYS A 259 -18.57 2.54 -8.21
N GLN A 260 -17.54 2.82 -9.01
CA GLN A 260 -16.14 2.76 -8.59
C GLN A 260 -15.48 4.12 -8.72
N ALA A 261 -14.55 4.44 -7.82
CA ALA A 261 -13.75 5.65 -7.87
C ALA A 261 -12.58 5.49 -8.84
N ALA A 262 -11.92 4.33 -8.79
CA ALA A 262 -10.79 3.99 -9.64
C ALA A 262 -10.65 2.47 -9.77
N VAL A 263 -9.73 2.03 -10.63
CA VAL A 263 -9.24 0.66 -10.64
C VAL A 263 -7.73 0.63 -10.49
N TRP A 264 -7.26 -0.31 -9.68
CA TRP A 264 -5.86 -0.58 -9.45
C TRP A 264 -5.35 -1.64 -10.42
N MET A 265 -4.18 -1.42 -10.98
CA MET A 265 -3.44 -2.33 -11.86
C MET A 265 -1.94 -2.25 -11.51
N ALA A 266 -1.12 -3.17 -12.01
CA ALA A 266 0.34 -3.12 -11.83
C ALA A 266 1.10 -3.27 -13.15
N TRP A 267 2.28 -2.64 -13.24
CA TRP A 267 3.10 -2.65 -14.43
C TRP A 267 3.96 -3.92 -14.54
N PRO A 268 3.93 -4.68 -15.66
CA PRO A 268 4.72 -5.90 -15.81
C PRO A 268 6.22 -5.64 -15.93
N TYR A 269 7.03 -6.38 -15.16
CA TYR A 269 8.49 -6.26 -15.19
C TYR A 269 9.26 -7.57 -14.98
N MET A 270 8.61 -8.65 -14.53
CA MET A 270 9.26 -9.88 -14.09
C MET A 270 9.57 -10.84 -15.26
N ASN A 271 10.80 -10.82 -15.78
CA ASN A 271 11.20 -11.65 -16.94
C ASN A 271 11.14 -13.17 -16.70
N SER A 272 11.10 -13.61 -15.44
CA SER A 272 10.89 -15.02 -15.08
C SER A 272 9.45 -15.49 -15.36
N VAL A 273 8.49 -14.56 -15.40
CA VAL A 273 7.06 -14.84 -15.65
C VAL A 273 6.66 -14.42 -17.06
N TRP A 274 7.16 -13.28 -17.53
CA TRP A 274 6.73 -12.62 -18.75
C TRP A 274 7.78 -12.73 -19.86
N SER A 275 7.42 -13.41 -20.95
CA SER A 275 8.32 -13.66 -22.08
C SER A 275 8.69 -12.38 -22.84
N HIS A 276 9.75 -12.46 -23.66
CA HIS A 276 10.24 -11.37 -24.51
C HIS A 276 10.44 -10.04 -23.76
N HIS A 277 11.08 -10.11 -22.59
CA HIS A 277 11.33 -8.94 -21.74
C HIS A 277 10.05 -8.17 -21.38
N CYS A 278 8.98 -8.89 -21.07
CA CYS A 278 7.67 -8.36 -20.70
C CYS A 278 6.90 -7.58 -21.78
N GLU A 279 7.43 -7.39 -22.99
CA GLU A 279 6.80 -6.52 -23.99
C GLU A 279 5.39 -6.94 -24.44
N PRO A 280 5.09 -8.23 -24.67
CA PRO A 280 3.73 -8.66 -24.98
C PRO A 280 2.75 -8.41 -23.83
N ALA A 281 3.20 -8.57 -22.58
CA ALA A 281 2.38 -8.32 -21.39
C ALA A 281 2.15 -6.82 -21.19
N ARG A 282 3.19 -5.99 -21.33
CA ARG A 282 3.11 -4.52 -21.26
C ARG A 282 2.19 -3.95 -22.33
N THR A 283 2.23 -4.50 -23.55
CA THR A 283 1.33 -4.10 -24.64
C THR A 283 -0.12 -4.41 -24.27
N ALA A 284 -0.42 -5.63 -23.80
CA ALA A 284 -1.77 -5.99 -23.38
C ALA A 284 -2.28 -5.16 -22.18
N VAL A 285 -1.40 -4.83 -21.23
CA VAL A 285 -1.71 -3.91 -20.12
C VAL A 285 -2.03 -2.51 -20.65
N ILE A 286 -1.25 -1.96 -21.59
CA ILE A 286 -1.55 -0.66 -22.22
C ILE A 286 -2.89 -0.71 -22.96
N ASP A 287 -3.16 -1.76 -23.73
CA ASP A 287 -4.40 -1.93 -24.48
C ASP A 287 -5.60 -1.99 -23.52
N LEU A 288 -5.47 -2.70 -22.40
CA LEU A 288 -6.50 -2.73 -21.35
C LEU A 288 -6.69 -1.35 -20.70
N ILE A 289 -5.61 -0.66 -20.33
CA ILE A 289 -5.66 0.70 -19.78
C ILE A 289 -6.38 1.63 -20.77
N SER A 290 -6.08 1.55 -22.06
CA SER A 290 -6.70 2.38 -23.11
C SER A 290 -8.23 2.27 -23.14
N VAL A 291 -8.76 1.09 -22.76
CA VAL A 291 -10.19 0.85 -22.64
C VAL A 291 -10.74 1.45 -21.35
N ILE A 292 -10.09 1.19 -20.22
CA ILE A 292 -10.57 1.58 -18.89
C ILE A 292 -10.60 3.10 -18.72
N VAL A 293 -9.55 3.81 -19.17
CA VAL A 293 -9.39 5.27 -19.00
C VAL A 293 -10.47 6.08 -19.72
N GLN A 294 -11.24 5.46 -20.63
CA GLN A 294 -12.41 6.10 -21.26
C GLN A 294 -13.61 6.22 -20.30
N TYR A 295 -13.57 5.53 -19.16
CA TYR A 295 -14.71 5.39 -18.25
C TYR A 295 -14.40 5.72 -16.79
N GLN A 296 -13.16 5.47 -16.34
CA GLN A 296 -12.74 5.72 -14.96
C GLN A 296 -11.22 5.82 -14.84
N THR A 297 -10.76 6.42 -13.75
CA THR A 297 -9.34 6.55 -13.41
C THR A 297 -8.66 5.19 -13.24
N VAL A 298 -7.43 5.06 -13.76
CA VAL A 298 -6.54 3.93 -13.50
C VAL A 298 -5.44 4.36 -12.54
N LYS A 299 -5.29 3.65 -11.41
CA LYS A 299 -4.14 3.79 -10.51
C LYS A 299 -3.18 2.64 -10.78
N LEU A 300 -2.01 2.94 -11.34
CA LEU A 300 -1.07 1.93 -11.82
C LEU A 300 0.12 1.82 -10.86
N LEU A 301 0.31 0.67 -10.23
CA LEU A 301 1.50 0.38 -9.45
C LEU A 301 2.70 0.23 -10.39
N VAL A 302 3.77 0.97 -10.10
CA VAL A 302 4.99 1.02 -10.91
C VAL A 302 6.20 1.02 -9.98
N ARG A 303 7.25 0.27 -10.31
CA ARG A 303 8.52 0.38 -9.58
C ARG A 303 9.19 1.73 -9.89
N ALA A 304 9.94 2.27 -8.94
CA ALA A 304 10.59 3.57 -9.12
C ALA A 304 11.49 3.62 -10.38
N GLU A 305 12.14 2.50 -10.73
CA GLU A 305 12.98 2.38 -11.93
C GLU A 305 12.19 2.38 -13.25
N ASP A 306 10.96 1.86 -13.25
CA ASP A 306 10.11 1.74 -14.44
C ASP A 306 9.28 3.01 -14.70
N LEU A 307 9.21 3.94 -13.73
CA LEU A 307 8.38 5.13 -13.81
C LEU A 307 8.67 5.97 -15.06
N SER A 308 9.94 6.08 -15.44
CA SER A 308 10.33 6.82 -16.65
C SER A 308 9.82 6.13 -17.92
N GLU A 309 9.77 4.80 -17.95
CA GLU A 309 9.26 4.04 -19.09
C GLU A 309 7.75 4.19 -19.21
N VAL A 310 7.02 4.00 -18.11
CA VAL A 310 5.57 4.16 -18.06
C VAL A 310 5.16 5.56 -18.54
N ARG A 311 5.81 6.62 -18.04
CA ARG A 311 5.56 8.00 -18.47
C ARG A 311 5.83 8.25 -19.96
N ARG A 312 6.72 7.47 -20.61
CA ARG A 312 6.99 7.58 -22.05
C ARG A 312 5.97 6.80 -22.89
N ARG A 313 5.45 5.70 -22.38
CA ARG A 313 4.57 4.77 -23.12
C ARG A 313 3.10 5.16 -23.02
N LEU A 314 2.67 5.71 -21.89
CA LEU A 314 1.29 6.11 -21.68
C LEU A 314 1.08 7.56 -22.15
N PRO A 315 0.00 7.83 -22.92
CA PRO A 315 -0.38 9.19 -23.28
C PRO A 315 -0.64 10.06 -22.05
N VAL A 316 -0.17 11.31 -22.09
CA VAL A 316 -0.23 12.26 -20.97
C VAL A 316 -1.67 12.69 -20.67
N GLU A 317 -2.55 12.61 -21.66
CA GLU A 317 -3.97 12.93 -21.57
C GLU A 317 -4.82 11.81 -20.93
N TRP A 318 -4.29 10.60 -20.78
CA TRP A 318 -5.02 9.52 -20.13
C TRP A 318 -5.08 9.76 -18.63
N ASP A 319 -6.24 9.50 -18.03
CA ASP A 319 -6.45 9.55 -16.59
C ASP A 319 -5.85 8.32 -15.90
N VAL A 320 -4.51 8.27 -15.93
CA VAL A 320 -3.69 7.24 -15.28
C VAL A 320 -2.83 7.93 -14.23
N MET A 321 -2.85 7.39 -13.01
CA MET A 321 -2.00 7.79 -11.90
C MET A 321 -0.93 6.71 -11.65
N PRO A 322 0.30 6.88 -12.14
CA PRO A 322 1.42 6.01 -11.76
C PRO A 322 1.74 6.19 -10.27
N VAL A 323 1.79 5.09 -9.54
CA VAL A 323 2.05 5.02 -8.10
C VAL A 323 3.32 4.21 -7.88
N CYS A 324 4.35 4.86 -7.31
CA CYS A 324 5.56 4.16 -6.91
C CYS A 324 5.24 3.15 -5.81
N ALA A 325 5.39 1.85 -6.10
CA ALA A 325 5.10 0.78 -5.16
C ALA A 325 6.12 -0.37 -5.27
N SER A 326 6.23 -1.13 -4.19
CA SER A 326 7.00 -2.37 -4.13
C SER A 326 6.05 -3.56 -4.27
N TYR A 327 6.24 -4.37 -5.30
CA TYR A 327 5.47 -5.59 -5.60
C TYR A 327 6.37 -6.56 -6.39
N ASP A 328 6.09 -7.86 -6.35
CA ASP A 328 6.85 -8.88 -7.07
C ASP A 328 6.22 -9.15 -8.44
N ASP A 329 4.90 -9.32 -8.55
CA ASP A 329 4.19 -9.50 -9.83
C ASP A 329 2.85 -8.74 -9.89
N ILE A 330 2.17 -8.76 -11.05
CA ILE A 330 1.07 -7.82 -11.37
C ILE A 330 -0.33 -8.22 -10.89
N TRP A 331 -0.46 -9.29 -10.13
CA TRP A 331 -1.74 -9.91 -9.77
C TRP A 331 -2.47 -9.20 -8.63
N VAL A 332 -2.76 -7.91 -8.84
CA VAL A 332 -3.34 -7.01 -7.81
C VAL A 332 -4.74 -7.42 -7.34
N ARG A 333 -5.44 -8.30 -8.06
CA ARG A 333 -6.68 -8.93 -7.57
C ARG A 333 -6.44 -9.74 -6.32
N ASP A 334 -5.30 -10.43 -6.27
CA ASP A 334 -4.99 -11.41 -5.24
C ASP A 334 -4.13 -10.80 -4.12
N THR A 335 -3.28 -9.83 -4.48
CA THR A 335 -2.38 -9.14 -3.53
C THR A 335 -2.91 -7.81 -3.02
N GLY A 336 -3.92 -7.25 -3.69
CA GLY A 336 -4.58 -5.99 -3.33
C GLY A 336 -5.62 -6.15 -2.22
N PRO A 337 -6.15 -5.03 -1.71
CA PRO A 337 -7.10 -5.07 -0.61
C PRO A 337 -8.50 -5.43 -1.11
N THR A 338 -9.25 -6.17 -0.30
CA THR A 338 -10.71 -6.26 -0.48
C THR A 338 -11.37 -5.10 0.24
N PHE A 339 -11.94 -4.17 -0.53
CA PHE A 339 -12.64 -3.01 0.02
C PHE A 339 -14.06 -3.36 0.48
N LEU A 340 -14.46 -2.82 1.63
CA LEU A 340 -15.81 -2.87 2.16
C LEU A 340 -16.34 -1.46 2.37
N LEU A 341 -17.61 -1.27 2.02
CA LEU A 341 -18.34 -0.05 2.28
C LEU A 341 -19.21 -0.22 3.51
N ARG A 342 -19.49 0.89 4.18
CA ARG A 342 -20.47 0.93 5.25
C ARG A 342 -21.87 1.01 4.62
N GLY A 343 -22.73 0.05 4.92
CA GLY A 343 -24.14 0.09 4.53
C GLY A 343 -24.96 0.98 5.46
N GLU A 344 -25.99 1.62 4.91
CA GLU A 344 -27.06 2.20 5.72
C GLU A 344 -27.83 1.06 6.41
N GLY A 345 -27.79 1.02 7.74
CA GLY A 345 -28.50 0.00 8.50
C GLY A 345 -30.02 0.11 8.30
N ARG A 346 -30.66 -1.02 7.99
CA ARG A 346 -32.13 -1.19 8.01
C ARG A 346 -32.78 -1.04 9.40
N ASP A 347 -32.03 -0.57 10.41
CA ASP A 347 -32.51 -0.42 11.79
C ASP A 347 -32.61 1.04 12.26
N GLY A 348 -32.96 1.97 11.34
CA GLY A 348 -33.52 3.29 11.70
C GLY A 348 -32.74 4.14 12.71
N GLY A 349 -31.45 3.88 12.91
CA GLY A 349 -30.68 4.38 14.04
C GLY A 349 -29.30 4.85 13.62
N ILE A 350 -29.20 6.15 13.32
CA ILE A 350 -27.96 6.95 13.21
C ILE A 350 -26.93 6.39 12.21
N VAL A 351 -26.95 6.92 10.99
CA VAL A 351 -25.83 6.88 10.03
C VAL A 351 -24.61 7.53 10.70
N ARG A 352 -23.66 6.74 11.18
CA ARG A 352 -22.36 7.26 11.65
C ARG A 352 -21.43 7.35 10.42
N ARG A 353 -20.98 8.56 10.11
CA ARG A 353 -19.93 8.84 9.10
C ARG A 353 -18.70 7.94 9.32
N GLY A 354 -18.13 7.38 8.25
CA GLY A 354 -16.88 6.61 8.26
C GLY A 354 -16.51 6.14 6.85
N GLY A 355 -15.23 6.23 6.49
CA GLY A 355 -14.71 5.84 5.17
C GLY A 355 -14.73 4.33 4.92
N PRO A 356 -14.29 3.89 3.71
CA PRO A 356 -14.18 2.47 3.37
C PRO A 356 -13.27 1.71 4.35
N LEU A 357 -13.43 0.39 4.40
CA LEU A 357 -12.52 -0.52 5.10
C LEU A 357 -11.76 -1.34 4.06
N ALA A 358 -10.46 -1.56 4.26
CA ALA A 358 -9.63 -2.37 3.38
C ALA A 358 -9.16 -3.62 4.15
N LEU A 359 -9.55 -4.81 3.69
CA LEU A 359 -9.01 -6.07 4.19
C LEU A 359 -7.70 -6.36 3.49
N SER A 360 -6.64 -6.60 4.27
CA SER A 360 -5.34 -7.06 3.80
C SER A 360 -5.18 -8.52 4.17
N TRP A 361 -5.41 -9.41 3.23
CA TRP A 361 -5.25 -10.85 3.41
C TRP A 361 -3.77 -11.25 3.49
N THR A 362 -3.48 -12.35 4.19
CA THR A 362 -2.14 -12.94 4.12
C THR A 362 -1.96 -13.52 2.71
N PHE A 363 -0.88 -13.15 2.02
CA PHE A 363 -0.55 -13.71 0.72
C PHE A 363 0.70 -14.62 0.80
N ASN A 364 0.64 -15.78 0.15
CA ASN A 364 1.73 -16.76 0.15
C ASN A 364 2.14 -17.25 -1.26
N GLY A 365 1.71 -16.57 -2.33
CA GLY A 365 2.00 -16.99 -3.70
C GLY A 365 1.25 -18.25 -4.10
N TRP A 366 -0.07 -18.26 -3.90
CA TRP A 366 -1.01 -19.34 -4.22
C TRP A 366 -0.52 -20.70 -3.71
N GLY A 367 -0.14 -20.74 -2.43
CA GLY A 367 0.33 -21.96 -1.77
C GLY A 367 1.80 -22.25 -1.93
N TRP A 368 2.66 -21.22 -1.80
CA TRP A 368 4.12 -21.35 -1.80
C TRP A 368 4.70 -21.86 -3.13
N LYS A 369 3.91 -21.78 -4.21
CA LYS A 369 4.31 -22.26 -5.54
C LYS A 369 5.31 -21.33 -6.21
N HIS A 370 5.30 -20.05 -5.82
CA HIS A 370 6.14 -18.99 -6.36
C HIS A 370 7.06 -18.46 -5.25
N GLY A 371 8.37 -18.44 -5.51
CA GLY A 371 9.38 -18.19 -4.46
C GLY A 371 9.60 -16.73 -4.06
N GLN A 372 9.01 -15.77 -4.77
CA GLN A 372 9.12 -14.33 -4.49
C GLN A 372 7.73 -13.78 -4.21
N VAL A 373 7.40 -13.60 -2.93
CA VAL A 373 6.07 -13.09 -2.48
C VAL A 373 6.18 -11.97 -1.45
N GLU A 374 7.41 -11.61 -1.07
CA GLU A 374 7.64 -10.72 0.06
C GLU A 374 7.17 -9.29 -0.21
N LYS A 375 7.32 -8.82 -1.45
CA LYS A 375 6.81 -7.48 -1.81
C LYS A 375 5.30 -7.50 -2.04
N ASP A 376 4.76 -8.62 -2.50
CA ASP A 376 3.32 -8.78 -2.74
C ASP A 376 2.50 -8.74 -1.43
N ARG A 377 3.07 -9.22 -0.32
CA ARG A 377 2.44 -9.19 1.02
C ARG A 377 2.06 -7.80 1.52
N VAL A 378 2.68 -6.74 0.99
CA VAL A 378 2.43 -5.36 1.42
C VAL A 378 1.66 -4.55 0.37
N VAL A 379 1.24 -5.15 -0.74
CA VAL A 379 0.51 -4.45 -1.81
C VAL A 379 -0.85 -3.93 -1.31
N ALA A 380 -1.61 -4.75 -0.58
CA ALA A 380 -2.89 -4.34 -0.01
C ALA A 380 -2.79 -3.09 0.87
N GLU A 381 -1.76 -3.01 1.71
CA GLU A 381 -1.54 -1.87 2.61
C GLU A 381 -1.06 -0.62 1.85
N GLN A 382 -0.19 -0.79 0.86
CA GLN A 382 0.23 0.31 -0.03
C GLN A 382 -0.96 0.90 -0.77
N ILE A 383 -1.80 0.06 -1.39
CA ILE A 383 -3.02 0.48 -2.07
C ILE A 383 -3.95 1.19 -1.09
N ALA A 384 -4.22 0.59 0.08
CA ALA A 384 -5.12 1.17 1.05
C ALA A 384 -4.65 2.55 1.54
N SER A 385 -3.34 2.77 1.69
CA SER A 385 -2.80 4.08 2.09
C SER A 385 -2.97 5.19 1.04
N LEU A 386 -3.28 4.82 -0.21
CA LEU A 386 -3.38 5.71 -1.37
C LEU A 386 -4.78 5.69 -2.01
N ALA A 387 -5.71 4.91 -1.46
CA ALA A 387 -7.11 4.90 -1.83
C ALA A 387 -7.81 6.13 -1.24
N ASP A 388 -8.63 6.80 -2.05
CA ASP A 388 -9.22 8.10 -1.74
C ASP A 388 -10.69 8.23 -2.19
N GLY A 389 -11.31 7.15 -2.67
CA GLY A 389 -12.68 7.06 -3.18
C GLY A 389 -13.82 7.34 -2.17
N GLY A 390 -13.55 8.15 -1.15
CA GLY A 390 -14.45 8.56 -0.08
C GLY A 390 -13.76 8.80 1.27
N GLY A 391 -12.43 8.80 1.29
CA GLY A 391 -11.59 8.93 2.49
C GLY A 391 -10.61 7.75 2.63
N ALA A 392 -9.50 7.98 3.35
CA ALA A 392 -8.49 6.95 3.58
C ALA A 392 -9.13 5.74 4.30
N PRO A 393 -9.04 4.53 3.72
CA PRO A 393 -9.66 3.36 4.31
C PRO A 393 -8.99 2.96 5.63
N PHE A 394 -9.78 2.41 6.54
CA PHE A 394 -9.22 1.71 7.69
C PHE A 394 -8.72 0.33 7.26
N VAL A 395 -7.46 -0.01 7.57
CA VAL A 395 -6.86 -1.28 7.18
C VAL A 395 -7.04 -2.33 8.28
N VAL A 396 -7.59 -3.48 7.90
CA VAL A 396 -7.66 -4.67 8.76
C VAL A 396 -6.76 -5.75 8.16
N ARG A 397 -5.71 -6.12 8.88
CA ARG A 397 -4.86 -7.26 8.53
C ARG A 397 -5.56 -8.56 8.90
N CYS A 398 -5.81 -9.40 7.93
CA CYS A 398 -6.44 -10.69 8.09
C CYS A 398 -5.35 -11.78 8.14
N PRO A 399 -5.28 -12.60 9.21
CA PRO A 399 -4.24 -13.63 9.34
C PRO A 399 -4.44 -14.83 8.40
N HIS A 400 -5.56 -14.87 7.66
CA HIS A 400 -5.92 -15.97 6.79
C HIS A 400 -5.29 -15.81 5.41
N VAL A 401 -4.69 -16.89 4.90
CA VAL A 401 -4.30 -16.97 3.49
C VAL A 401 -5.56 -17.01 2.64
N LEU A 402 -5.74 -16.00 1.80
CA LEU A 402 -6.91 -15.83 0.96
C LEU A 402 -6.61 -14.79 -0.14
N GLU A 403 -7.10 -15.03 -1.34
CA GLU A 403 -6.88 -14.19 -2.51
C GLU A 403 -8.20 -13.61 -3.03
N GLY A 404 -8.21 -12.36 -3.51
CA GLY A 404 -9.43 -11.71 -3.99
C GLY A 404 -10.11 -12.43 -5.16
N GLY A 405 -9.36 -13.12 -6.02
CA GLY A 405 -9.90 -13.91 -7.14
C GLY A 405 -10.55 -15.23 -6.72
N SER A 406 -10.34 -15.68 -5.48
CA SER A 406 -10.86 -16.97 -5.01
C SER A 406 -12.35 -16.93 -4.65
N PHE A 407 -12.97 -15.75 -4.59
CA PHE A 407 -14.38 -15.57 -4.25
C PHE A 407 -15.05 -14.45 -5.05
N HIS A 408 -16.37 -14.51 -5.20
CA HIS A 408 -17.17 -13.45 -5.83
C HIS A 408 -18.43 -13.16 -5.00
N THR A 409 -18.86 -11.90 -4.92
CA THR A 409 -20.06 -11.50 -4.15
C THR A 409 -21.15 -10.85 -5.01
N ASP A 410 -22.40 -10.97 -4.57
CA ASP A 410 -23.54 -10.22 -5.09
C ASP A 410 -23.79 -8.88 -4.38
N GLY A 411 -23.00 -8.56 -3.34
CA GLY A 411 -23.14 -7.36 -2.55
C GLY A 411 -24.17 -7.42 -1.42
N ASN A 412 -24.99 -8.46 -1.37
CA ASN A 412 -26.11 -8.61 -0.44
C ASN A 412 -25.89 -9.77 0.55
N GLY A 413 -24.63 -10.17 0.72
CA GLY A 413 -24.19 -11.22 1.65
C GLY A 413 -24.13 -12.61 1.04
N THR A 414 -24.34 -12.76 -0.27
CA THR A 414 -24.11 -14.03 -0.99
C THR A 414 -22.70 -14.02 -1.58
N PHE A 415 -21.97 -15.11 -1.36
CA PHE A 415 -20.65 -15.34 -1.93
C PHE A 415 -20.64 -16.66 -2.72
N ILE A 416 -19.86 -16.73 -3.78
CA ILE A 416 -19.52 -17.97 -4.49
C ILE A 416 -18.01 -18.16 -4.39
N THR A 417 -17.58 -19.39 -4.14
CA THR A 417 -16.17 -19.80 -4.04
C THR A 417 -15.99 -21.23 -4.54
N THR A 418 -14.74 -21.69 -4.67
CA THR A 418 -14.41 -23.09 -4.99
C THR A 418 -13.85 -23.83 -3.77
N GLU A 419 -14.20 -25.11 -3.64
CA GLU A 419 -13.64 -26.04 -2.64
C GLU A 419 -12.19 -26.40 -2.99
N GLU A 420 -11.90 -26.63 -4.28
CA GLU A 420 -10.56 -26.94 -4.81
C GLU A 420 -9.50 -25.93 -4.39
N CYS A 421 -9.83 -24.63 -4.34
CA CYS A 421 -8.90 -23.59 -3.89
C CYS A 421 -8.90 -23.46 -2.37
N LEU A 422 -10.02 -23.09 -1.76
CA LEU A 422 -10.02 -22.63 -0.36
C LEU A 422 -9.83 -23.74 0.68
N LEU A 423 -10.13 -24.99 0.32
CA LEU A 423 -9.90 -26.14 1.20
C LEU A 423 -8.55 -26.82 0.89
N HIS A 424 -7.78 -26.27 -0.05
CA HIS A 424 -6.48 -26.83 -0.40
C HIS A 424 -5.51 -26.72 0.79
N PRO A 425 -4.75 -27.79 1.11
CA PRO A 425 -3.80 -27.82 2.23
C PRO A 425 -2.72 -26.73 2.25
N ASN A 426 -2.52 -26.03 1.12
CA ASN A 426 -1.53 -24.95 0.97
C ASN A 426 -2.11 -23.55 1.27
N ARG A 427 -3.42 -23.43 1.54
CA ARG A 427 -4.10 -22.18 1.94
C ARG A 427 -4.06 -21.96 3.46
N VAL A 428 -2.89 -22.23 4.04
CA VAL A 428 -2.59 -22.06 5.46
C VAL A 428 -1.37 -21.15 5.62
N SER A 429 -1.38 -20.32 6.67
CA SER A 429 -0.24 -19.46 6.98
C SER A 429 0.88 -20.27 7.65
N ILE A 430 2.13 -19.80 7.57
CA ILE A 430 3.25 -20.40 8.35
C ILE A 430 2.93 -20.43 9.86
N VAL A 431 2.15 -19.46 10.34
CA VAL A 431 1.70 -19.40 11.75
C VAL A 431 0.75 -20.55 12.08
N ASP A 432 -0.03 -21.03 11.10
CA ASP A 432 -0.98 -22.14 11.27
C ASP A 432 -0.26 -23.51 11.35
N THR A 433 0.93 -23.65 10.73
CA THR A 433 1.71 -24.91 10.77
C THR A 433 2.45 -25.15 12.08
N CYS A 434 2.57 -24.13 12.93
CA CYS A 434 3.19 -24.23 14.26
C CYS A 434 2.15 -24.46 15.36
N GLY A 435 1.37 -25.55 15.24
CA GLY A 435 0.56 -26.04 16.34
C GLY A 435 1.46 -26.58 17.48
N ASN A 436 1.30 -26.03 18.68
CA ASN A 436 1.88 -26.47 19.96
C ASN A 436 3.40 -26.35 20.13
N GLY A 437 3.88 -25.12 20.29
CA GLY A 437 5.22 -24.87 20.84
C GLY A 437 5.47 -23.39 21.09
N TYR A 438 4.98 -22.85 22.20
CA TYR A 438 5.50 -21.58 22.72
C TYR A 438 6.94 -21.84 23.20
N GLY A 439 7.90 -21.62 22.31
CA GLY A 439 9.31 -21.42 22.66
C GLY A 439 9.52 -19.94 22.91
N GLU A 440 9.81 -19.60 24.17
CA GLU A 440 10.31 -18.29 24.58
C GLU A 440 11.66 -18.05 23.90
N ASP A 441 11.71 -17.23 22.85
CA ASP A 441 12.89 -16.46 22.47
C ASP A 441 12.51 -15.39 21.44
N GLU A 442 12.42 -14.14 21.91
CA GLU A 442 12.29 -12.97 21.07
C GLU A 442 13.58 -12.76 20.25
N GLY A 443 13.47 -12.73 18.92
CA GLY A 443 14.48 -12.08 18.06
C GLY A 443 15.33 -12.95 17.14
N SER A 444 14.90 -14.16 16.77
CA SER A 444 15.58 -14.92 15.69
C SER A 444 14.69 -15.07 14.45
N ILE A 445 15.15 -14.51 13.33
CA ILE A 445 14.68 -14.89 11.99
C ILE A 445 15.13 -16.34 11.80
N VAL A 446 14.19 -17.28 11.78
CA VAL A 446 14.49 -18.68 11.47
C VAL A 446 14.94 -18.72 10.00
N PRO A 447 16.13 -19.26 9.67
CA PRO A 447 16.57 -19.37 8.28
C PRO A 447 15.62 -20.28 7.50
N ILE A 448 15.19 -19.82 6.32
CA ILE A 448 14.38 -20.56 5.34
C ILE A 448 15.25 -21.63 4.68
N ALA A 449 15.63 -22.65 5.45
CA ALA A 449 16.43 -23.77 4.96
C ALA A 449 16.08 -25.07 5.68
N SER A 450 14.79 -25.33 5.93
CA SER A 450 14.30 -26.68 6.28
C SER A 450 12.76 -26.82 6.42
N VAL A 451 11.95 -25.89 5.92
CA VAL A 451 10.49 -26.12 5.88
C VAL A 451 10.21 -27.03 4.69
N GLY A 452 10.19 -28.34 4.94
CA GLY A 452 9.66 -29.30 3.99
C GLY A 452 8.23 -28.93 3.63
N ASP A 453 7.90 -29.07 2.35
CA ASP A 453 6.58 -29.01 1.71
C ASP A 453 5.48 -28.57 2.67
N GLY A 454 5.20 -27.27 2.74
CA GLY A 454 4.27 -26.64 3.68
C GLY A 454 2.82 -27.09 3.49
N VAL A 455 2.53 -28.31 3.93
CA VAL A 455 1.22 -28.96 3.91
C VAL A 455 0.73 -29.02 5.35
N GLY A 456 -0.16 -28.11 5.72
CA GLY A 456 -0.98 -28.26 6.93
C GLY A 456 -2.19 -29.16 6.65
N GLU A 457 -2.95 -29.54 7.68
CA GLU A 457 -4.31 -30.03 7.45
C GLU A 457 -5.12 -28.89 6.81
N GLY A 458 -5.67 -29.13 5.61
CA GLY A 458 -6.50 -28.14 4.91
C GLY A 458 -7.68 -27.70 5.78
N ARG A 459 -8.10 -26.44 5.66
CA ARG A 459 -9.21 -25.91 6.44
C ARG A 459 -10.52 -26.56 6.01
N SER A 460 -11.39 -26.79 6.99
CA SER A 460 -12.75 -27.28 6.73
C SER A 460 -13.63 -26.20 6.09
N LYS A 461 -14.70 -26.65 5.45
CA LYS A 461 -15.73 -25.78 4.85
C LYS A 461 -16.39 -24.89 5.90
N GLU A 462 -16.59 -25.43 7.10
CA GLU A 462 -17.16 -24.74 8.25
C GLU A 462 -16.24 -23.60 8.73
N GLU A 463 -14.94 -23.87 8.87
CA GLU A 463 -13.95 -22.85 9.27
C GLU A 463 -13.85 -21.72 8.26
N MET A 464 -13.80 -22.05 6.96
CA MET A 464 -13.74 -21.02 5.92
C MET A 464 -15.05 -20.24 5.81
N THR A 465 -16.20 -20.87 6.05
CA THR A 465 -17.48 -20.16 6.14
C THR A 465 -17.46 -19.13 7.27
N LEU A 466 -16.88 -19.46 8.44
CA LEU A 466 -16.70 -18.50 9.54
C LEU A 466 -15.77 -17.34 9.19
N VAL A 467 -14.73 -17.57 8.38
CA VAL A 467 -13.86 -16.49 7.87
C VAL A 467 -14.68 -15.52 7.01
N PHE A 468 -15.50 -16.03 6.10
CA PHE A 468 -16.38 -15.21 5.26
C PHE A 468 -17.40 -14.43 6.11
N GLU A 469 -18.02 -15.06 7.11
CA GLU A 469 -18.92 -14.37 8.03
C GLU A 469 -18.21 -13.25 8.80
N LYS A 470 -17.02 -13.54 9.34
CA LYS A 470 -16.29 -12.62 10.23
C LYS A 470 -15.66 -11.42 9.53
N TYR A 471 -15.13 -11.60 8.33
CA TYR A 471 -14.38 -10.55 7.64
C TYR A 471 -15.19 -9.92 6.49
N LEU A 472 -16.01 -10.69 5.80
CA LEU A 472 -16.78 -10.23 4.65
C LEU A 472 -18.26 -9.97 4.97
N ASN A 473 -18.69 -10.24 6.21
CA ASN A 473 -20.11 -10.20 6.63
C ASN A 473 -21.01 -11.04 5.70
N ALA A 474 -20.47 -12.17 5.23
CA ALA A 474 -21.23 -13.12 4.44
C ALA A 474 -22.40 -13.68 5.24
N LYS A 475 -23.53 -13.89 4.57
CA LYS A 475 -24.71 -14.58 5.11
C LYS A 475 -24.89 -15.96 4.49
N LYS A 476 -24.34 -16.14 3.30
CA LYS A 476 -24.40 -17.38 2.55
C LYS A 476 -23.17 -17.52 1.66
N VAL A 477 -22.56 -18.70 1.70
CA VAL A 477 -21.47 -19.08 0.81
C VAL A 477 -21.91 -20.28 -0.02
N ILE A 478 -21.86 -20.14 -1.35
CA ILE A 478 -22.13 -21.20 -2.32
C ILE A 478 -20.78 -21.78 -2.72
N TRP A 479 -20.63 -23.08 -2.53
CA TRP A 479 -19.38 -23.80 -2.73
C TRP A 479 -19.45 -24.64 -3.99
N LEU A 480 -18.60 -24.31 -4.96
CA LEU A 480 -18.42 -25.08 -6.18
C LEU A 480 -17.26 -26.07 -5.99
N PRO A 481 -17.37 -27.31 -6.45
CA PRO A 481 -16.37 -28.34 -6.11
C PRO A 481 -15.00 -28.09 -6.75
N HIS A 482 -14.98 -27.52 -7.97
CA HIS A 482 -13.78 -27.35 -8.79
C HIS A 482 -13.75 -25.99 -9.45
N GLY A 483 -12.56 -25.52 -9.82
CA GLY A 483 -12.33 -24.37 -10.70
C GLY A 483 -12.26 -24.76 -12.18
N VAL A 484 -11.52 -23.97 -12.97
CA VAL A 484 -11.23 -24.29 -14.38
C VAL A 484 -10.15 -25.36 -14.48
N ASP A 485 -10.27 -26.22 -15.49
CA ASP A 485 -9.32 -27.29 -15.77
C ASP A 485 -7.94 -26.76 -16.13
N GLY A 486 -6.91 -27.36 -15.52
CA GLY A 486 -5.50 -26.95 -15.71
C GLY A 486 -5.08 -25.71 -14.92
N ASP A 487 -5.92 -25.18 -14.02
CA ASP A 487 -5.58 -24.06 -13.13
C ASP A 487 -4.72 -24.52 -11.95
N ASP A 488 -3.49 -24.94 -12.27
CA ASP A 488 -2.49 -25.37 -11.30
C ASP A 488 -1.79 -24.18 -10.60
N ASP A 489 -1.97 -22.96 -11.11
CA ASP A 489 -1.39 -21.76 -10.51
C ASP A 489 -2.20 -21.38 -9.27
N THR A 490 -3.52 -21.21 -9.41
CA THR A 490 -4.38 -20.70 -8.34
C THR A 490 -5.17 -21.78 -7.60
N ASP A 491 -5.01 -23.07 -7.94
CA ASP A 491 -5.82 -24.18 -7.42
C ASP A 491 -7.32 -24.00 -7.71
N GLY A 492 -7.65 -23.46 -8.88
CA GLY A 492 -9.02 -23.34 -9.35
C GLY A 492 -9.78 -22.17 -8.73
N HIS A 493 -9.29 -20.94 -8.90
CA HIS A 493 -10.02 -19.73 -8.51
C HIS A 493 -11.41 -19.65 -9.15
N VAL A 494 -12.37 -19.07 -8.40
CA VAL A 494 -13.75 -18.97 -8.86
C VAL A 494 -13.89 -17.95 -9.98
N ASP A 495 -13.06 -16.91 -10.02
CA ASP A 495 -13.14 -15.83 -11.02
C ASP A 495 -12.80 -16.27 -12.45
N ASN A 496 -12.21 -17.46 -12.62
CA ASN A 496 -12.09 -18.14 -13.91
C ASN A 496 -13.33 -18.98 -14.25
N LEU A 497 -14.10 -19.42 -13.25
CA LEU A 497 -15.23 -20.32 -13.44
C LEU A 497 -16.58 -19.58 -13.51
N ALA A 498 -16.90 -18.77 -12.50
CA ALA A 498 -18.19 -18.13 -12.32
C ALA A 498 -18.07 -16.74 -11.68
N ALA A 499 -18.96 -15.82 -12.08
CA ALA A 499 -18.99 -14.45 -11.55
C ALA A 499 -20.43 -13.92 -11.46
N PHE A 500 -20.74 -13.10 -10.46
CA PHE A 500 -22.00 -12.37 -10.43
C PHE A 500 -21.93 -11.16 -11.38
N ILE A 501 -22.94 -11.00 -12.24
CA ILE A 501 -23.04 -9.85 -13.16
C ILE A 501 -24.21 -8.91 -12.82
N ALA A 502 -25.11 -9.35 -11.97
CA ALA A 502 -26.22 -8.60 -11.41
C ALA A 502 -26.75 -9.35 -10.17
N PRO A 503 -27.62 -8.75 -9.34
CA PRO A 503 -28.29 -9.49 -8.28
C PRO A 503 -28.93 -10.77 -8.82
N ARG A 504 -28.63 -11.90 -8.18
CA ARG A 504 -29.09 -13.25 -8.53
C ARG A 504 -28.66 -13.76 -9.90
N LYS A 505 -27.83 -13.05 -10.67
CA LYS A 505 -27.42 -13.47 -12.01
C LYS A 505 -25.94 -13.79 -12.06
N VAL A 506 -25.63 -15.05 -12.33
CA VAL A 506 -24.27 -15.60 -12.37
C VAL A 506 -23.94 -16.00 -13.79
N VAL A 507 -22.76 -15.62 -14.28
CA VAL A 507 -22.18 -16.19 -15.48
C VAL A 507 -21.29 -17.37 -15.14
N LEU A 508 -21.20 -18.34 -16.03
CA LEU A 508 -20.40 -19.56 -15.85
C LEU A 508 -19.75 -19.95 -17.18
N THR A 509 -18.47 -20.33 -17.19
CA THR A 509 -17.83 -20.86 -18.41
C THR A 509 -18.36 -22.25 -18.74
N MET A 510 -18.64 -22.52 -20.02
CA MET A 510 -19.19 -23.79 -20.49
C MET A 510 -18.62 -24.14 -21.89
N PRO A 511 -17.84 -25.22 -22.03
CA PRO A 511 -17.42 -25.68 -23.36
C PRO A 511 -18.61 -26.28 -24.12
N SER A 512 -18.60 -26.17 -25.44
CA SER A 512 -19.61 -26.79 -26.30
C SER A 512 -19.39 -28.28 -26.56
N ASP A 513 -18.14 -28.75 -26.46
CA ASP A 513 -17.79 -30.17 -26.59
C ASP A 513 -17.87 -30.85 -25.22
N GLU A 514 -18.76 -31.82 -25.08
CA GLU A 514 -18.96 -32.57 -23.84
C GLU A 514 -17.75 -33.40 -23.43
N ARG A 515 -16.83 -33.67 -24.36
CA ARG A 515 -15.57 -34.40 -24.12
C ARG A 515 -14.47 -33.50 -23.60
N HIS A 516 -14.66 -32.17 -23.61
CA HIS A 516 -13.69 -31.26 -23.05
C HIS A 516 -13.56 -31.50 -21.54
N PRO A 517 -12.34 -31.57 -20.96
CA PRO A 517 -12.16 -31.81 -19.53
C PRO A 517 -12.96 -30.86 -18.62
N GLN A 518 -13.06 -29.58 -19.03
CA GLN A 518 -13.87 -28.57 -18.34
C GLN A 518 -15.37 -28.87 -18.30
N TYR A 519 -15.94 -29.63 -19.25
CA TYR A 519 -17.41 -29.77 -19.39
C TYR A 519 -18.04 -30.35 -18.13
N ALA A 520 -17.48 -31.43 -17.59
CA ALA A 520 -18.01 -32.08 -16.38
C ALA A 520 -17.93 -31.15 -15.16
N LYS A 521 -16.83 -30.40 -15.00
CA LYS A 521 -16.63 -29.40 -13.93
C LYS A 521 -17.67 -28.29 -14.03
N SER A 522 -17.83 -27.70 -15.23
CA SER A 522 -18.81 -26.65 -15.51
C SER A 522 -20.26 -27.13 -15.33
N MET A 523 -20.61 -28.33 -15.79
CA MET A 523 -21.95 -28.88 -15.61
C MET A 523 -22.28 -29.10 -14.13
N LYS A 524 -21.32 -29.55 -13.33
CA LYS A 524 -21.53 -29.69 -11.89
C LYS A 524 -21.71 -28.35 -11.19
N ALA A 525 -20.90 -27.36 -11.55
CA ALA A 525 -21.06 -25.99 -11.04
C ALA A 525 -22.42 -25.40 -11.44
N LYS A 526 -22.86 -25.61 -12.68
CA LYS A 526 -24.18 -25.17 -13.18
C LYS A 526 -25.32 -25.77 -12.36
N GLU A 527 -25.28 -27.09 -12.13
CA GLU A 527 -26.29 -27.79 -11.33
C GLU A 527 -26.39 -27.21 -9.91
N ILE A 528 -25.26 -26.95 -9.26
CA ILE A 528 -25.23 -26.36 -7.90
C ILE A 528 -25.79 -24.95 -7.92
N LEU A 529 -25.38 -24.11 -8.87
CA LEU A 529 -25.83 -22.73 -8.98
C LEU A 529 -27.33 -22.62 -9.26
N GLU A 530 -27.86 -23.43 -10.19
CA GLU A 530 -29.29 -23.45 -10.53
C GLU A 530 -30.18 -23.96 -9.39
N ASN A 531 -29.65 -24.84 -8.53
CA ASN A 531 -30.35 -25.31 -7.34
C ASN A 531 -30.08 -24.45 -6.09
N SER A 532 -29.28 -23.39 -6.23
CA SER A 532 -28.96 -22.47 -5.14
C SER A 532 -29.84 -21.23 -5.15
N THR A 533 -29.98 -20.65 -3.96
CA THR A 533 -30.58 -19.33 -3.76
C THR A 533 -29.55 -18.33 -3.27
N ASP A 534 -29.82 -17.04 -3.38
CA ASP A 534 -29.04 -16.00 -2.72
C ASP A 534 -29.25 -15.99 -1.18
N ALA A 535 -28.63 -15.04 -0.49
CA ALA A 535 -28.78 -14.85 0.95
C ALA A 535 -30.19 -14.41 1.39
N ALA A 536 -31.03 -13.91 0.48
CA ALA A 536 -32.42 -13.56 0.73
C ALA A 536 -33.38 -14.75 0.49
N GLY A 537 -32.90 -15.83 -0.11
CA GLY A 537 -33.68 -17.03 -0.42
C GLY A 537 -34.24 -17.06 -1.84
N ASP A 538 -33.87 -16.11 -2.70
CA ASP A 538 -34.33 -16.07 -4.09
C ASP A 538 -33.43 -16.89 -5.01
N PRO A 539 -33.99 -17.61 -6.01
CA PRO A 539 -33.22 -18.48 -6.90
C PRO A 539 -32.26 -17.70 -7.80
N LEU A 540 -31.10 -18.31 -8.07
CA LEU A 540 -30.11 -17.78 -9.00
C LEU A 540 -30.48 -18.09 -10.46
N GLN A 541 -30.13 -17.17 -11.36
CA GLN A 541 -30.15 -17.34 -12.79
C GLN A 541 -28.72 -17.55 -13.30
N VAL A 542 -28.48 -18.68 -13.96
CA VAL A 542 -27.18 -19.00 -14.55
C VAL A 542 -27.17 -18.69 -16.05
N VAL A 543 -26.13 -17.99 -16.51
CA VAL A 543 -25.87 -17.67 -17.91
C VAL A 543 -24.56 -18.32 -18.32
N CYS A 544 -24.59 -19.22 -19.30
CA CYS A 544 -23.37 -19.86 -19.79
C CYS A 544 -22.67 -18.98 -20.82
N LEU A 545 -21.40 -18.67 -20.56
CA LEU A 545 -20.47 -18.14 -21.56
C LEU A 545 -19.73 -19.34 -22.20
N PRO A 546 -19.44 -19.29 -23.52
CA PRO A 546 -18.66 -20.35 -24.15
C PRO A 546 -17.27 -20.42 -23.50
N HIS A 547 -16.66 -21.60 -23.41
CA HIS A 547 -15.27 -21.75 -22.98
C HIS A 547 -14.33 -21.57 -24.19
N PRO A 548 -13.20 -20.86 -24.07
CA PRO A 548 -12.26 -20.70 -25.18
C PRO A 548 -11.60 -22.05 -25.51
N THR A 549 -11.56 -22.40 -26.79
CA THR A 549 -10.93 -23.65 -27.24
C THR A 549 -10.00 -23.42 -28.43
N GLY A 550 -9.30 -24.48 -28.84
CA GLY A 550 -8.49 -24.49 -30.05
C GLY A 550 -7.01 -24.20 -29.83
N PRO A 551 -6.21 -24.18 -30.93
CA PRO A 551 -4.75 -24.20 -30.86
C PRO A 551 -4.15 -22.95 -30.22
N ARG A 552 -4.87 -21.82 -30.23
CA ARG A 552 -4.46 -20.59 -29.54
C ARG A 552 -4.41 -20.74 -28.02
N MET A 553 -5.17 -21.68 -27.47
CA MET A 553 -5.18 -21.97 -26.03
C MET A 553 -4.05 -22.90 -25.60
N VAL A 554 -3.31 -23.47 -26.55
CA VAL A 554 -2.20 -24.39 -26.27
C VAL A 554 -0.89 -23.60 -26.21
N ILE A 555 -0.08 -23.89 -25.18
CA ILE A 555 1.24 -23.27 -25.00
C ILE A 555 2.21 -23.80 -26.06
N THR A 556 2.88 -22.88 -26.75
CA THR A 556 3.88 -23.19 -27.78
C THR A 556 5.31 -23.02 -27.25
N GLU A 557 6.30 -23.51 -28.00
CA GLU A 557 7.72 -23.30 -27.67
C GLU A 557 8.08 -21.81 -27.62
N ASP A 558 7.59 -21.03 -28.59
CA ASP A 558 7.83 -19.59 -28.69
C ASP A 558 7.36 -18.86 -27.42
N ASP A 559 6.18 -19.22 -26.91
CA ASP A 559 5.56 -18.61 -25.73
C ASP A 559 6.47 -18.66 -24.48
N ILE A 560 7.32 -19.68 -24.34
CA ILE A 560 8.17 -19.89 -23.15
C ILE A 560 9.68 -19.78 -23.41
N SER A 561 10.12 -19.79 -24.67
CA SER A 561 11.54 -19.83 -25.06
C SER A 561 12.37 -18.62 -24.60
N HIS A 562 11.71 -17.49 -24.31
CA HIS A 562 12.31 -16.23 -23.89
C HIS A 562 12.19 -15.96 -22.38
N LEU A 563 11.73 -16.94 -21.61
CA LEU A 563 11.74 -16.87 -20.15
C LEU A 563 13.13 -17.19 -19.61
N GLU A 564 13.42 -16.72 -18.41
CA GLU A 564 14.65 -17.09 -17.72
C GLU A 564 14.75 -18.63 -17.54
N TYR A 565 15.96 -19.18 -17.68
CA TYR A 565 16.15 -20.63 -17.62
C TYR A 565 15.67 -21.21 -16.28
N GLY A 566 14.77 -22.19 -16.33
CA GLY A 566 14.18 -22.82 -15.15
C GLY A 566 13.10 -21.98 -14.44
N ALA A 567 12.68 -20.86 -15.01
CA ALA A 567 11.75 -19.93 -14.36
C ALA A 567 10.27 -20.34 -14.46
N THR A 568 9.88 -21.19 -15.41
CA THR A 568 8.47 -21.53 -15.64
C THR A 568 8.15 -22.99 -15.39
N LYS A 569 6.99 -23.23 -14.76
CA LYS A 569 6.37 -24.57 -14.65
C LYS A 569 5.52 -24.92 -15.87
N ARG A 570 5.33 -23.97 -16.79
CA ARG A 570 4.51 -24.13 -18.01
C ARG A 570 5.14 -25.12 -18.96
N LYS A 571 4.32 -25.93 -19.62
CA LYS A 571 4.76 -27.01 -20.50
C LYS A 571 4.22 -26.81 -21.91
N VAL A 572 5.09 -26.96 -22.91
CA VAL A 572 4.67 -26.92 -24.31
C VAL A 572 3.64 -28.03 -24.56
N GLY A 573 2.57 -27.70 -25.26
CA GLY A 573 1.49 -28.63 -25.59
C GLY A 573 0.39 -28.74 -24.53
N THR A 574 0.50 -28.09 -23.37
CA THR A 574 -0.61 -28.00 -22.40
C THR A 574 -1.54 -26.84 -22.73
N THR A 575 -2.82 -27.00 -22.41
CA THR A 575 -3.83 -25.95 -22.55
C THR A 575 -3.71 -24.96 -21.38
N MET A 576 -3.76 -23.66 -21.65
CA MET A 576 -3.83 -22.61 -20.63
C MET A 576 -5.21 -22.61 -19.97
N ALA A 577 -5.27 -22.35 -18.67
CA ALA A 577 -6.51 -22.22 -17.89
C ALA A 577 -7.24 -20.89 -18.17
N GLY A 578 -7.67 -20.68 -19.42
CA GLY A 578 -8.32 -19.45 -19.86
C GLY A 578 -9.85 -19.51 -19.81
N SER A 579 -10.47 -18.40 -19.46
CA SER A 579 -11.92 -18.25 -19.44
C SER A 579 -12.35 -16.84 -19.79
N TYR A 580 -13.47 -16.71 -20.50
CA TYR A 580 -14.10 -15.40 -20.72
C TYR A 580 -14.77 -14.85 -19.46
N VAL A 581 -14.95 -15.64 -18.40
CA VAL A 581 -15.48 -15.18 -17.10
C VAL A 581 -14.49 -14.26 -16.38
N ASN A 582 -13.20 -14.36 -16.69
CA ASN A 582 -12.15 -13.51 -16.12
C ASN A 582 -12.13 -12.09 -16.73
N PHE A 583 -13.31 -11.49 -16.92
CA PHE A 583 -13.52 -10.11 -17.32
C PHE A 583 -13.52 -9.19 -16.11
N TYR A 584 -13.40 -7.88 -16.37
CA TYR A 584 -13.57 -6.86 -15.34
C TYR A 584 -14.80 -5.99 -15.62
N ILE A 585 -15.65 -5.78 -14.61
CA ILE A 585 -16.81 -4.87 -14.70
C ILE A 585 -16.41 -3.52 -14.10
N GLY A 586 -16.28 -2.49 -14.94
CA GLY A 586 -16.06 -1.10 -14.53
C GLY A 586 -17.22 -0.19 -14.88
N ASN A 587 -17.18 1.08 -14.51
CA ASN A 587 -18.24 2.08 -14.69
C ASN A 587 -18.74 2.19 -16.14
N GLY A 588 -19.90 1.62 -16.47
CA GLY A 588 -20.47 1.70 -17.82
C GLY A 588 -19.79 0.82 -18.88
N PHE A 589 -18.85 -0.06 -18.51
CA PHE A 589 -18.19 -0.97 -19.45
C PHE A 589 -17.88 -2.34 -18.83
N VAL A 590 -17.53 -3.28 -19.68
CA VAL A 590 -16.91 -4.56 -19.31
C VAL A 590 -15.71 -4.79 -20.22
N ALA A 591 -14.53 -4.99 -19.63
CA ALA A 591 -13.34 -5.42 -20.36
C ALA A 591 -13.30 -6.96 -20.39
N LEU A 592 -13.56 -7.53 -21.56
CA LEU A 592 -13.67 -8.97 -21.80
C LEU A 592 -12.36 -9.51 -22.41
N PRO A 593 -11.80 -10.63 -21.92
CA PRO A 593 -10.66 -11.26 -22.56
C PRO A 593 -10.97 -11.67 -24.00
N LYS A 594 -9.99 -11.50 -24.89
CA LYS A 594 -10.01 -12.00 -26.26
C LYS A 594 -8.78 -12.86 -26.46
N PHE A 595 -9.00 -14.08 -26.96
CA PHE A 595 -7.94 -15.08 -27.13
C PHE A 595 -7.59 -15.33 -28.60
N GLY A 596 -8.37 -14.77 -29.53
CA GLY A 596 -8.27 -15.09 -30.95
C GLY A 596 -8.85 -16.46 -31.27
N CYS A 597 -9.86 -16.88 -30.50
CA CYS A 597 -10.60 -18.14 -30.63
C CYS A 597 -11.97 -17.90 -31.29
N PRO A 598 -12.59 -18.92 -31.91
CA PRO A 598 -13.91 -18.79 -32.52
C PRO A 598 -15.01 -18.29 -31.56
N GLU A 599 -14.85 -18.57 -30.26
CA GLU A 599 -15.81 -18.22 -29.22
C GLU A 599 -15.79 -16.75 -28.81
N ASP A 600 -14.74 -15.97 -29.16
CA ASP A 600 -14.56 -14.57 -28.73
C ASP A 600 -15.83 -13.73 -29.02
N GLY A 601 -16.35 -13.85 -30.24
CA GLY A 601 -17.53 -13.10 -30.68
C GLY A 601 -18.82 -13.55 -30.01
N VAL A 602 -18.92 -14.84 -29.67
CA VAL A 602 -20.08 -15.44 -29.01
C VAL A 602 -20.14 -15.00 -27.55
N ALA A 603 -19.01 -15.09 -26.83
CA ALA A 603 -18.88 -14.64 -25.45
C ALA A 603 -19.27 -13.16 -25.31
N ARG A 604 -18.72 -12.31 -26.18
CA ARG A 604 -19.06 -10.88 -26.21
C ARG A 604 -20.54 -10.62 -26.42
N LYS A 605 -21.16 -11.33 -27.38
CA LYS A 605 -22.59 -11.13 -27.71
C LYS A 605 -23.50 -11.55 -26.55
N ILE A 606 -23.22 -12.70 -25.92
CA ILE A 606 -24.01 -13.18 -24.77
C ILE A 606 -23.88 -12.19 -23.63
N LEU A 607 -22.64 -11.84 -23.23
CA LEU A 607 -22.42 -10.94 -22.10
C LEU A 607 -23.05 -9.56 -22.34
N GLN A 608 -22.92 -9.01 -23.55
CA GLN A 608 -23.54 -7.74 -23.93
C GLN A 608 -25.06 -7.76 -23.81
N SER A 609 -25.72 -8.88 -24.13
CA SER A 609 -27.17 -9.00 -24.04
C SER A 609 -27.69 -9.01 -22.59
N HIS A 610 -26.84 -9.40 -21.64
CA HIS A 610 -27.19 -9.43 -20.21
C HIS A 610 -26.75 -8.18 -19.44
N LEU A 611 -25.95 -7.32 -20.04
CA LEU A 611 -25.45 -6.06 -19.48
C LEU A 611 -25.73 -4.89 -20.45
N PRO A 612 -27.02 -4.54 -20.69
CA PRO A 612 -27.38 -3.53 -21.69
C PRO A 612 -26.86 -2.12 -21.35
N ASP A 613 -26.69 -1.82 -20.06
CA ASP A 613 -26.21 -0.52 -19.58
C ASP A 613 -24.68 -0.39 -19.62
N ARG A 614 -23.98 -1.41 -20.13
CA ARG A 614 -22.51 -1.42 -20.23
C ARG A 614 -22.06 -1.78 -21.63
N LYS A 615 -20.99 -1.14 -22.10
CA LYS A 615 -20.33 -1.54 -23.34
C LYS A 615 -19.36 -2.69 -23.08
N VAL A 616 -19.58 -3.84 -23.70
CA VAL A 616 -18.66 -4.98 -23.61
C VAL A 616 -17.58 -4.87 -24.67
N ILE A 617 -16.33 -4.69 -24.23
CA ILE A 617 -15.16 -4.39 -25.06
C ILE A 617 -14.17 -5.55 -24.92
N ALA A 618 -13.88 -6.22 -26.03
CA ALA A 618 -12.93 -7.33 -26.05
C ALA A 618 -11.49 -6.81 -26.21
N VAL A 619 -10.59 -7.24 -25.34
CA VAL A 619 -9.17 -6.84 -25.31
C VAL A 619 -8.30 -8.07 -25.53
N ASP A 620 -7.31 -7.98 -26.42
CA ASP A 620 -6.38 -9.10 -26.65
C ASP A 620 -5.46 -9.26 -25.45
N THR A 621 -5.67 -10.33 -24.69
CA THR A 621 -5.00 -10.56 -23.41
C THR A 621 -4.45 -11.96 -23.30
N ARG A 622 -4.22 -12.65 -24.42
CA ARG A 622 -3.56 -13.97 -24.43
C ARG A 622 -2.16 -13.89 -23.79
N SER A 623 -1.43 -12.79 -23.98
CA SER A 623 -0.11 -12.60 -23.35
C SER A 623 -0.19 -12.47 -21.83
N ILE A 624 -1.30 -11.97 -21.29
CA ILE A 624 -1.57 -11.96 -19.84
C ILE A 624 -1.94 -13.38 -19.38
N LEU A 625 -2.77 -14.11 -20.15
CA LEU A 625 -3.12 -15.51 -19.87
C LEU A 625 -1.92 -16.42 -19.77
N LEU A 626 -0.92 -16.23 -20.62
CA LEU A 626 0.35 -16.95 -20.51
C LEU A 626 0.98 -16.77 -19.13
N GLY A 627 0.72 -15.66 -18.44
CA GLY A 627 1.16 -15.38 -17.08
C GLY A 627 0.57 -16.29 -16.00
N GLY A 628 -0.64 -16.84 -16.21
CA GLY A 628 -1.38 -17.65 -15.22
C GLY A 628 -2.78 -17.12 -14.86
N GLY A 629 -3.22 -16.00 -15.43
CA GLY A 629 -4.51 -15.37 -15.13
C GLY A 629 -4.91 -14.35 -16.20
N ASN A 630 -5.96 -13.56 -16.01
CA ASN A 630 -6.38 -12.59 -17.05
C ASN A 630 -6.84 -11.24 -16.46
N ILE A 631 -7.65 -10.49 -17.22
CA ILE A 631 -8.09 -9.12 -16.91
C ILE A 631 -8.56 -8.99 -15.45
N HIS A 632 -9.39 -9.91 -14.96
CA HIS A 632 -9.90 -9.86 -13.60
C HIS A 632 -8.79 -10.06 -12.55
N CYS A 633 -7.81 -10.92 -12.83
CA CYS A 633 -6.68 -11.20 -11.94
C CYS A 633 -5.68 -10.03 -11.82
N ILE A 634 -5.63 -9.14 -12.83
CA ILE A 634 -4.71 -7.99 -12.86
C ILE A 634 -5.41 -6.66 -12.55
N THR A 635 -6.66 -6.70 -12.08
CA THR A 635 -7.44 -5.52 -11.72
C THR A 635 -8.01 -5.63 -10.31
N GLN A 636 -8.05 -4.52 -9.58
CA GLN A 636 -8.71 -4.43 -8.28
C GLN A 636 -9.51 -3.13 -8.19
N GLN A 637 -10.82 -3.24 -8.14
CA GLN A 637 -11.73 -2.09 -8.05
C GLN A 637 -11.60 -1.36 -6.72
N GLU A 638 -11.56 -0.04 -6.77
CA GLU A 638 -11.75 0.86 -5.63
C GLU A 638 -13.20 1.37 -5.66
N PRO A 639 -14.09 0.89 -4.78
CA PRO A 639 -15.48 1.29 -4.80
C PRO A 639 -15.64 2.78 -4.45
N LEU A 640 -16.61 3.45 -5.07
CA LEU A 640 -16.96 4.83 -4.70
C LEU A 640 -17.85 4.80 -3.45
N SER A 641 -17.38 5.40 -2.36
CA SER A 641 -18.22 5.65 -1.18
C SER A 641 -19.01 6.94 -1.40
N GLU A 642 -20.33 6.87 -1.27
CA GLU A 642 -21.16 8.08 -1.21
C GLU A 642 -20.91 8.80 0.13
N SER A 643 -20.75 10.12 0.09
CA SER A 643 -20.29 10.99 1.19
C SER A 643 -21.40 11.45 2.13
#